data_AF-A0A5J5E9I4-F1
#
_entry.id   AF-A0A5J5E9I4-F1
#
_cell.length_a   1.000
_cell.length_b   1.000
_cell.length_c   1.000
_cell.angle_alpha   90.00
_cell.angle_beta   90.00
_cell.angle_gamma   90.00
#
_symmetry.space_group_name_H-M   'P 1'
#
loop_
_entity.id
_entity.type
_entity.pdbx_description
1 polymer ?
#
loop_
_entity_poly.entity_id
_entity_poly.type
_entity_poly.pdbx_seq_one_letter_code
_entity_poly.pdbx_strand_id
1 'polypeptide(L)'
;MSENEPTPMIEGRYRIVRNIAEGGMATVYEAVDERLGRTVAIKVMHTQLAKGPHRAQFVERFRREANSAAAIANPHIVQVYDTGEFNGLDFLVMEYVHGINLRHEMNVQGTFSVRETLRIVAETLDGLASAHRAGVVHRDIKPENILLNDRGHVQITDFGLAKAASQATLSSTGMLLGTAAYLAPEMIEANQATPQGDLYSVGIMAWEMLAGKVPFDSDNPVTLVFKHVHEDVPSIATVCPGIDPSVAAFISHLTARAVEARPKNGLEAASELRQLAAKLPMEAWQYRLQTESPHAERADATLPALVGAIGENAERLTAMQPAPPAPPVAQSTNPAQTRTAQPTAVQTTNPAPTTAVPTTALTPDPGRTAIMAQTGTTTEPTQALSTGNGTDSPSSGNGNAGSTSPDNPASGTLVSPADSPKKKSSRRKVILIVILVTALILAGIGGGASWWTFAGPGSYWSVPQPQDASCAEADTQCSLSGTEWSAYEDLLKSAGIPYETSQEYSDSIDKGKIISASVDNAEAFVNSHVSKRNGQKLEIVISKGPRMITIPDDIMDPSSSHGKDPIAALQSAGFSNIVHDESGDQYSMDVPEGAALSISPDPGTTMKHDATVTITLSKGPMPVSMPDVVGKTKDDMTASFAELKLTANITEQYDDKIAAGTVISTSVKPGTQLKWGDSVDVVVSKGPETTVLPNVVGMTYDEAAKQLEKLGFTVKKSAPLGDLTHEVRIQSPKAGETVRLRDENGKPTVITLTVV
;
A
#
# COMPACT_ATOMS: atom_id res chain seq x y z
N MET A 1 -7.60 -14.38 -18.18
CA MET A 1 -7.17 -13.81 -19.48
C MET A 1 -7.57 -14.78 -20.58
N SER A 2 -7.82 -14.32 -21.80
CA SER A 2 -8.15 -15.21 -22.92
C SER A 2 -6.89 -15.88 -23.47
N GLU A 3 -6.97 -17.12 -23.95
CA GLU A 3 -5.81 -17.95 -24.34
C GLU A 3 -5.07 -17.48 -25.63
N ASN A 4 -5.45 -16.34 -26.21
CA ASN A 4 -5.08 -15.97 -27.58
C ASN A 4 -4.54 -14.53 -27.76
N GLU A 5 -4.18 -13.83 -26.68
CA GLU A 5 -3.34 -12.63 -26.79
C GLU A 5 -1.84 -12.99 -26.66
N PRO A 6 -0.93 -12.33 -27.39
CA PRO A 6 0.50 -12.56 -27.24
C PRO A 6 0.95 -12.13 -25.84
N THR A 7 1.62 -13.03 -25.12
CA THR A 7 2.10 -12.75 -23.75
C THR A 7 3.06 -11.55 -23.77
N PRO A 8 2.81 -10.49 -22.99
CA PRO A 8 3.59 -9.26 -23.07
C PRO A 8 5.06 -9.53 -22.71
N MET A 9 5.97 -9.00 -23.53
CA MET A 9 7.41 -9.28 -23.42
C MET A 9 8.21 -7.99 -23.25
N ILE A 10 8.90 -7.87 -22.10
CA ILE A 10 9.75 -6.72 -21.77
C ILE A 10 11.09 -6.86 -22.49
N GLU A 11 11.51 -5.77 -23.16
CA GLU A 11 12.76 -5.64 -23.94
C GLU A 11 13.01 -6.75 -24.98
N GLY A 12 11.97 -7.49 -25.41
CA GLY A 12 12.12 -8.64 -26.30
C GLY A 12 12.84 -9.84 -25.67
N ARG A 13 13.05 -9.85 -24.34
CA ARG A 13 13.81 -10.86 -23.60
C ARG A 13 13.00 -11.55 -22.50
N TYR A 14 12.16 -10.81 -21.80
CA TYR A 14 11.45 -11.30 -20.62
C TYR A 14 9.97 -11.46 -20.91
N ARG A 15 9.53 -12.70 -21.16
CA ARG A 15 8.13 -13.02 -21.41
C ARG A 15 7.39 -13.11 -20.08
N ILE A 16 6.40 -12.24 -19.86
CA ILE A 16 5.56 -12.26 -18.66
C ILE A 16 4.68 -13.52 -18.69
N VAL A 17 4.65 -14.24 -17.58
CA VAL A 17 3.81 -15.42 -17.32
C VAL A 17 2.52 -15.00 -16.60
N ARG A 18 2.64 -14.24 -15.51
CA ARG A 18 1.51 -13.75 -14.70
C ARG A 18 1.90 -12.56 -13.81
N ASN A 19 0.89 -11.86 -13.28
CA ASN A 19 1.05 -10.98 -12.12
C ASN A 19 1.22 -11.84 -10.85
N ILE A 20 2.12 -11.44 -9.95
CA ILE A 20 2.33 -12.04 -8.61
C ILE A 20 1.67 -11.17 -7.54
N ALA A 21 1.94 -9.86 -7.56
CA ALA A 21 1.48 -8.90 -6.58
C ALA A 21 1.42 -7.49 -7.19
N GLU A 22 0.43 -6.70 -6.76
CA GLU A 22 0.22 -5.33 -7.20
C GLU A 22 0.04 -4.42 -5.98
N GLY A 23 0.78 -3.31 -5.94
CA GLY A 23 0.72 -2.34 -4.85
C GLY A 23 1.00 -0.92 -5.34
N GLY A 24 0.63 0.09 -4.55
CA GLY A 24 0.55 1.50 -4.98
C GLY A 24 1.84 2.21 -5.44
N MET A 25 2.95 1.48 -5.60
CA MET A 25 4.21 1.97 -6.17
C MET A 25 4.78 1.06 -7.28
N ALA A 26 4.33 -0.21 -7.38
CA ALA A 26 4.87 -1.18 -8.33
C ALA A 26 3.97 -2.42 -8.50
N THR A 27 4.03 -3.05 -9.68
CA THR A 27 3.52 -4.41 -9.90
C THR A 27 4.70 -5.37 -10.05
N VAL A 28 4.60 -6.56 -9.47
CA VAL A 28 5.60 -7.62 -9.55
C VAL A 28 5.03 -8.75 -10.41
N TYR A 29 5.75 -9.08 -11.49
CA TYR A 29 5.38 -10.13 -12.45
C TYR A 29 6.29 -11.34 -12.33
N GLU A 30 5.75 -12.52 -12.60
CA GLU A 30 6.50 -13.72 -12.93
C GLU A 30 6.82 -13.67 -14.42
N ALA A 31 8.09 -13.87 -14.79
CA ALA A 31 8.52 -13.86 -16.19
C ALA A 31 9.59 -14.91 -16.46
N VAL A 32 9.76 -15.28 -17.73
CA VAL A 32 10.87 -16.13 -18.21
C VAL A 32 11.90 -15.26 -18.92
N ASP A 33 13.16 -15.34 -18.48
CA ASP A 33 14.33 -14.79 -19.18
C ASP A 33 14.69 -15.73 -20.34
N GLU A 34 14.09 -15.51 -21.51
CA GLU A 34 14.19 -16.40 -22.70
C GLU A 34 15.64 -16.61 -23.17
N ARG A 35 16.55 -15.68 -22.82
CA ARG A 35 17.98 -15.78 -23.13
C ARG A 35 18.72 -16.78 -22.23
N LEU A 36 18.24 -16.98 -21.00
CA LEU A 36 18.88 -17.83 -19.98
C LEU A 36 18.03 -19.05 -19.59
N GLY A 37 16.79 -19.16 -20.07
CA GLY A 37 15.90 -20.31 -19.83
C GLY A 37 15.46 -20.45 -18.37
N ARG A 38 15.33 -19.34 -17.63
CA ARG A 38 15.04 -19.31 -16.19
C ARG A 38 13.84 -18.42 -15.87
N THR A 39 13.09 -18.77 -14.83
CA THR A 39 12.08 -17.90 -14.22
C THR A 39 12.77 -16.78 -13.43
N VAL A 40 12.21 -15.58 -13.50
CA VAL A 40 12.63 -14.37 -12.78
C VAL A 40 11.39 -13.64 -12.28
N ALA A 41 11.53 -12.87 -11.20
CA ALA A 41 10.55 -11.87 -10.81
C ALA A 41 10.93 -10.52 -11.43
N ILE A 42 9.95 -9.77 -11.94
CA ILE A 42 10.16 -8.44 -12.52
C ILE A 42 9.25 -7.43 -11.83
N LYS A 43 9.86 -6.48 -11.13
CA LYS A 43 9.17 -5.39 -10.45
C LYS A 43 9.18 -4.14 -11.33
N VAL A 44 7.99 -3.72 -11.79
CA VAL A 44 7.80 -2.57 -12.67
C VAL A 44 7.22 -1.41 -11.86
N MET A 45 7.91 -0.26 -11.84
CA MET A 45 7.54 0.88 -11.00
C MET A 45 6.42 1.73 -11.63
N HIS A 46 5.39 2.07 -10.85
CA HIS A 46 4.27 2.89 -11.30
C HIS A 46 4.65 4.38 -11.27
N THR A 47 4.92 4.98 -12.44
CA THR A 47 5.39 6.38 -12.52
C THR A 47 4.31 7.44 -12.25
N GLN A 48 3.18 7.08 -11.64
CA GLN A 48 2.14 8.05 -11.24
C GLN A 48 2.68 9.04 -10.19
N LEU A 49 3.50 8.56 -9.24
CA LEU A 49 4.24 9.36 -8.26
C LEU A 49 5.44 10.14 -8.86
N ALA A 50 5.80 9.88 -10.12
CA ALA A 50 6.94 10.50 -10.80
C ALA A 50 6.55 11.60 -11.81
N LYS A 51 5.32 12.15 -11.70
CA LYS A 51 4.86 13.29 -12.49
C LYS A 51 5.32 14.61 -11.85
N GLY A 52 6.46 15.14 -12.27
CA GLY A 52 6.95 16.46 -11.82
C GLY A 52 8.41 16.75 -12.22
N PRO A 53 8.91 17.98 -11.96
CA PRO A 53 10.24 18.42 -12.39
C PRO A 53 11.41 17.63 -11.76
N HIS A 54 11.16 16.82 -10.73
CA HIS A 54 12.18 16.01 -10.04
C HIS A 54 12.29 14.56 -10.54
N ARG A 55 11.55 14.15 -11.59
CA ARG A 55 11.56 12.77 -12.11
C ARG A 55 12.97 12.22 -12.37
N ALA A 56 13.85 13.00 -13.00
CA ALA A 56 15.23 12.57 -13.28
C ALA A 56 16.02 12.26 -11.99
N GLN A 57 15.88 13.08 -10.95
CA GLN A 57 16.55 12.90 -9.66
C GLN A 57 16.01 11.68 -8.89
N PHE A 58 14.73 11.35 -9.07
CA PHE A 58 14.13 10.11 -8.56
C PHE A 58 14.72 8.88 -9.27
N VAL A 59 14.76 8.89 -10.61
CA VAL A 59 15.28 7.76 -11.42
C VAL A 59 16.76 7.51 -11.16
N GLU A 60 17.60 8.55 -11.03
CA GLU A 60 19.01 8.36 -10.65
C GLU A 60 19.18 7.75 -9.25
N ARG A 61 18.35 8.15 -8.27
CA ARG A 61 18.36 7.54 -6.93
C ARG A 61 17.92 6.08 -6.99
N PHE A 62 16.84 5.77 -7.70
CA PHE A 62 16.33 4.41 -7.89
C PHE A 62 17.39 3.51 -8.53
N ARG A 63 17.99 3.92 -9.65
CA ARG A 63 19.05 3.15 -10.33
C ARG A 63 20.31 3.00 -9.46
N ARG A 64 20.66 4.00 -8.65
CA ARG A 64 21.74 3.89 -7.67
C ARG A 64 21.45 2.86 -6.58
N GLU A 65 20.23 2.86 -6.02
CA GLU A 65 19.85 1.93 -4.95
C GLU A 65 19.69 0.49 -5.46
N ALA A 66 19.13 0.30 -6.67
CA ALA A 66 19.11 -0.99 -7.37
C ALA A 66 20.53 -1.55 -7.61
N ASN A 67 21.47 -0.72 -8.08
CA ASN A 67 22.87 -1.12 -8.25
C ASN A 67 23.57 -1.45 -6.93
N SER A 68 23.25 -0.71 -5.84
CA SER A 68 23.74 -1.02 -4.50
C SER A 68 23.20 -2.35 -3.96
N ALA A 69 21.94 -2.69 -4.21
CA ALA A 69 21.36 -3.97 -3.83
C ALA A 69 21.96 -5.13 -4.65
N ALA A 70 22.14 -4.96 -5.96
CA ALA A 70 22.71 -5.97 -6.86
C ALA A 70 24.15 -6.41 -6.50
N ALA A 71 24.90 -5.54 -5.81
CA ALA A 71 26.24 -5.83 -5.34
C ALA A 71 26.29 -6.77 -4.11
N ILE A 72 25.16 -7.06 -3.47
CA ILE A 72 25.10 -7.88 -2.24
C ILE A 72 24.80 -9.35 -2.60
N ALA A 73 25.80 -10.21 -2.47
CA ALA A 73 25.62 -11.66 -2.57
C ALA A 73 25.48 -12.28 -1.15
N ASN A 74 24.28 -12.76 -0.81
CA ASN A 74 24.01 -13.54 0.41
C ASN A 74 22.79 -14.45 0.19
N PRO A 75 22.75 -15.71 0.69
CA PRO A 75 21.62 -16.62 0.50
C PRO A 75 20.27 -16.12 1.06
N HIS A 76 20.30 -15.17 2.00
CA HIS A 76 19.12 -14.57 2.63
C HIS A 76 18.75 -13.20 2.04
N ILE A 77 19.26 -12.85 0.86
CA ILE A 77 18.86 -11.67 0.09
C ILE A 77 18.45 -12.12 -1.31
N VAL A 78 17.31 -11.62 -1.80
CA VAL A 78 16.84 -11.86 -3.17
C VAL A 78 17.82 -11.22 -4.16
N GLN A 79 18.50 -12.03 -4.97
CA GLN A 79 19.52 -11.52 -5.87
C GLN A 79 18.89 -10.71 -7.02
N VAL A 80 19.27 -9.43 -7.13
CA VAL A 80 18.99 -8.62 -8.33
C VAL A 80 19.89 -9.08 -9.48
N TYR A 81 19.33 -9.24 -10.67
CA TYR A 81 20.04 -9.69 -11.87
C TYR A 81 20.20 -8.62 -12.94
N ASP A 82 19.23 -7.71 -13.10
CA ASP A 82 19.17 -6.77 -14.22
C ASP A 82 18.26 -5.57 -13.88
N THR A 83 18.39 -4.46 -14.61
CA THR A 83 17.48 -3.31 -14.51
C THR A 83 17.43 -2.54 -15.84
N GLY A 84 16.24 -2.06 -16.21
CA GLY A 84 15.99 -1.40 -17.49
C GLY A 84 14.80 -0.45 -17.45
N GLU A 85 14.36 0.01 -18.62
CA GLU A 85 13.25 0.96 -18.76
C GLU A 85 12.32 0.52 -19.90
N PHE A 86 11.05 0.26 -19.59
CA PHE A 86 10.07 -0.27 -20.52
C PHE A 86 8.83 0.63 -20.55
N ASN A 87 8.46 1.13 -21.74
CA ASN A 87 7.36 2.10 -21.93
C ASN A 87 7.45 3.33 -21.00
N GLY A 88 8.66 3.77 -20.63
CA GLY A 88 8.89 4.88 -19.71
C GLY A 88 8.65 4.54 -18.23
N LEU A 89 8.62 3.25 -17.88
CA LEU A 89 8.61 2.74 -16.51
C LEU A 89 9.95 2.04 -16.22
N ASP A 90 10.66 2.44 -15.16
CA ASP A 90 11.82 1.69 -14.67
C ASP A 90 11.38 0.31 -14.14
N PHE A 91 12.18 -0.72 -14.43
CA PHE A 91 11.96 -2.07 -13.89
C PHE A 91 13.23 -2.71 -13.33
N LEU A 92 13.02 -3.64 -12.41
CA LEU A 92 14.06 -4.43 -11.75
C LEU A 92 13.79 -5.92 -11.98
N VAL A 93 14.82 -6.66 -12.41
CA VAL A 93 14.76 -8.11 -12.60
C VAL A 93 15.53 -8.78 -11.48
N MET A 94 14.88 -9.71 -10.79
CA MET A 94 15.40 -10.34 -9.58
C MET A 94 15.09 -11.83 -9.55
N GLU A 95 15.72 -12.54 -8.61
CA GLU A 95 15.46 -13.93 -8.31
C GLU A 95 13.97 -14.17 -8.04
N TYR A 96 13.41 -15.19 -8.68
CA TYR A 96 12.07 -15.65 -8.38
C TYR A 96 12.13 -16.59 -7.16
N VAL A 97 11.59 -16.15 -6.03
CA VAL A 97 11.46 -16.98 -4.82
C VAL A 97 10.16 -17.77 -4.88
N HIS A 98 10.26 -19.09 -4.97
CA HIS A 98 9.14 -19.99 -4.73
C HIS A 98 8.88 -20.06 -3.22
N GLY A 99 7.73 -19.56 -2.76
CA GLY A 99 7.37 -19.46 -1.36
C GLY A 99 6.24 -18.46 -1.06
N ILE A 100 6.16 -18.01 0.19
CA ILE A 100 5.20 -17.02 0.70
C ILE A 100 5.93 -15.88 1.42
N ASN A 101 5.26 -14.76 1.73
CA ASN A 101 5.81 -13.77 2.65
C ASN A 101 5.49 -14.13 4.12
N LEU A 102 6.30 -13.62 5.05
CA LEU A 102 6.15 -13.87 6.47
C LEU A 102 4.81 -13.34 7.01
N ARG A 103 4.27 -12.23 6.46
CA ARG A 103 2.91 -11.76 6.79
C ARG A 103 1.85 -12.84 6.58
N HIS A 104 1.90 -13.58 5.48
CA HIS A 104 0.94 -14.66 5.22
C HIS A 104 1.06 -15.77 6.26
N GLU A 105 2.28 -16.22 6.56
CA GLU A 105 2.53 -17.23 7.59
C GLU A 105 2.08 -16.75 8.98
N MET A 106 2.30 -15.49 9.32
CA MET A 106 1.86 -14.89 10.58
C MET A 106 0.33 -14.85 10.70
N ASN A 107 -0.37 -14.52 9.62
CA ASN A 107 -1.84 -14.53 9.60
C ASN A 107 -2.43 -15.95 9.67
N VAL A 108 -1.70 -16.97 9.22
CA VAL A 108 -2.12 -18.39 9.27
C VAL A 108 -1.78 -19.05 10.62
N GLN A 109 -0.61 -18.75 11.18
CA GLN A 109 -0.10 -19.40 12.40
C GLN A 109 -0.50 -18.67 13.69
N GLY A 110 -0.72 -17.36 13.65
CA GLY A 110 -1.00 -16.52 14.83
C GLY A 110 0.23 -16.27 15.70
N THR A 111 0.76 -17.30 16.37
CA THR A 111 1.95 -17.18 17.25
C THR A 111 3.04 -18.20 16.92
N PHE A 112 4.28 -17.76 17.02
CA PHE A 112 5.49 -18.54 16.75
C PHE A 112 6.12 -19.01 18.05
N SER A 113 6.76 -20.17 17.98
CA SER A 113 7.67 -20.59 19.04
C SER A 113 8.97 -19.79 18.95
N VAL A 114 9.67 -19.67 20.08
CA VAL A 114 11.01 -19.07 20.16
C VAL A 114 11.96 -19.69 19.14
N ARG A 115 11.86 -21.00 18.85
CA ARG A 115 12.66 -21.66 17.78
C ARG A 115 12.38 -21.12 16.39
N GLU A 116 11.12 -20.90 16.04
CA GLU A 116 10.75 -20.40 14.70
C GLU A 116 11.13 -18.91 14.58
N THR A 117 10.80 -18.09 15.58
CA THR A 117 11.17 -16.68 15.64
C THR A 117 12.68 -16.48 15.58
N LEU A 118 13.46 -17.12 16.46
CA LEU A 118 14.91 -16.92 16.49
C LEU A 118 15.62 -17.49 15.24
N ARG A 119 15.04 -18.48 14.55
CA ARG A 119 15.55 -18.93 13.25
C ARG A 119 15.35 -17.86 12.17
N ILE A 120 14.13 -17.35 12.02
CA ILE A 120 13.78 -16.32 11.02
C ILE A 120 14.56 -15.03 11.29
N VAL A 121 14.70 -14.62 12.55
CA VAL A 121 15.54 -13.49 12.95
C VAL A 121 17.02 -13.76 12.66
N ALA A 122 17.56 -14.95 12.91
CA ALA A 122 18.97 -15.25 12.61
C ALA A 122 19.29 -15.19 11.11
N GLU A 123 18.43 -15.75 10.26
CA GLU A 123 18.58 -15.71 8.80
C GLU A 123 18.42 -14.27 8.28
N THR A 124 17.47 -13.49 8.81
CA THR A 124 17.29 -12.06 8.49
C THR A 124 18.53 -11.22 8.89
N LEU A 125 19.09 -11.48 10.07
CA LEU A 125 20.26 -10.76 10.58
C LEU A 125 21.55 -11.10 9.82
N ASP A 126 21.71 -12.29 9.25
CA ASP A 126 22.85 -12.61 8.38
C ASP A 126 22.76 -11.87 7.02
N GLY A 127 21.56 -11.82 6.43
CA GLY A 127 21.29 -10.98 5.25
C GLY A 127 21.64 -9.51 5.51
N LEU A 128 21.08 -8.93 6.57
CA LEU A 128 21.39 -7.55 6.98
C LEU A 128 22.88 -7.36 7.32
N ALA A 129 23.56 -8.33 7.93
CA ALA A 129 25.00 -8.27 8.18
C ALA A 129 25.83 -8.21 6.89
N SER A 130 25.34 -8.79 5.78
CA SER A 130 25.94 -8.66 4.46
C SER A 130 25.68 -7.29 3.84
N ALA A 131 24.42 -6.82 3.87
CA ALA A 131 24.03 -5.51 3.35
C ALA A 131 24.75 -4.35 4.07
N HIS A 132 24.78 -4.36 5.40
CA HIS A 132 25.43 -3.34 6.21
C HIS A 132 26.94 -3.29 5.96
N ARG A 133 27.57 -4.45 5.67
CA ARG A 133 29.00 -4.53 5.27
C ARG A 133 29.27 -3.94 3.89
N ALA A 134 28.29 -4.00 2.97
CA ALA A 134 28.32 -3.31 1.69
C ALA A 134 27.96 -1.81 1.79
N GLY A 135 27.66 -1.29 2.98
CA GLY A 135 27.22 0.08 3.20
C GLY A 135 25.76 0.35 2.81
N VAL A 136 24.95 -0.70 2.67
CA VAL A 136 23.52 -0.63 2.31
C VAL A 136 22.67 -0.82 3.57
N VAL A 137 21.61 -0.01 3.69
CA VAL A 137 20.60 -0.06 4.75
C VAL A 137 19.24 -0.28 4.07
N HIS A 138 18.40 -1.16 4.61
CA HIS A 138 17.16 -1.59 3.98
C HIS A 138 16.01 -0.59 4.14
N ARG A 139 15.89 0.06 5.30
CA ARG A 139 14.94 1.14 5.63
C ARG A 139 13.45 0.77 5.66
N ASP A 140 13.10 -0.49 5.43
CA ASP A 140 11.73 -0.98 5.28
C ASP A 140 11.65 -2.50 5.60
N ILE A 141 12.22 -2.92 6.73
CA ILE A 141 12.10 -4.31 7.20
C ILE A 141 10.74 -4.49 7.86
N LYS A 142 9.97 -5.47 7.37
CA LYS A 142 8.62 -5.82 7.83
C LYS A 142 8.21 -7.20 7.28
N PRO A 143 7.21 -7.89 7.86
CA PRO A 143 6.81 -9.24 7.43
C PRO A 143 6.42 -9.40 5.95
N GLU A 144 6.05 -8.32 5.26
CA GLU A 144 5.72 -8.34 3.84
C GLU A 144 6.97 -8.46 2.95
N ASN A 145 8.12 -7.96 3.42
CA ASN A 145 9.40 -7.92 2.71
C ASN A 145 10.34 -9.09 3.08
N ILE A 146 9.92 -9.97 3.97
CA ILE A 146 10.60 -11.22 4.34
C ILE A 146 9.89 -12.37 3.63
N LEU A 147 10.54 -13.02 2.67
CA LEU A 147 10.01 -14.19 1.98
C LEU A 147 10.51 -15.48 2.65
N LEU A 148 9.62 -16.44 2.87
CA LEU A 148 9.93 -17.81 3.29
C LEU A 148 9.79 -18.72 2.08
N ASN A 149 10.91 -19.27 1.60
CA ASN A 149 10.90 -20.15 0.43
C ASN A 149 10.38 -21.56 0.74
N ASP A 150 10.18 -22.41 -0.27
CA ASP A 150 9.70 -23.80 -0.15
C ASP A 150 10.51 -24.70 0.82
N ARG A 151 11.71 -24.27 1.25
CA ARG A 151 12.56 -24.96 2.24
C ARG A 151 12.48 -24.33 3.64
N GLY A 152 11.62 -23.34 3.81
CA GLY A 152 11.42 -22.54 5.01
C GLY A 152 12.44 -21.40 5.22
N HIS A 153 13.42 -21.23 4.34
CA HIS A 153 14.49 -20.24 4.55
C HIS A 153 14.06 -18.82 4.15
N VAL A 154 14.52 -17.84 4.93
CA VAL A 154 14.34 -16.41 4.68
C VAL A 154 15.11 -15.96 3.44
N GLN A 155 14.47 -15.18 2.59
CA GLN A 155 15.08 -14.32 1.57
C GLN A 155 14.46 -12.92 1.66
N ILE A 156 15.28 -11.90 1.93
CA ILE A 156 14.88 -10.50 2.10
C ILE A 156 14.73 -9.84 0.72
N THR A 157 13.60 -9.16 0.47
CA THR A 157 13.32 -8.40 -0.76
C THR A 157 13.07 -6.92 -0.47
N ASP A 158 13.04 -6.07 -1.51
CA ASP A 158 12.62 -4.66 -1.44
C ASP A 158 13.50 -3.70 -0.63
N PHE A 159 14.82 -3.83 -0.78
CA PHE A 159 15.83 -2.89 -0.25
C PHE A 159 15.60 -1.42 -0.69
N GLY A 160 14.92 -0.62 0.15
CA GLY A 160 14.90 0.84 0.12
C GLY A 160 14.08 1.53 -0.99
N LEU A 161 13.88 0.88 -2.14
CA LEU A 161 13.37 1.47 -3.39
C LEU A 161 12.06 2.27 -3.26
N ALA A 162 11.20 1.91 -2.30
CA ALA A 162 9.94 2.60 -2.04
C ALA A 162 10.13 4.02 -1.48
N LYS A 163 11.06 4.23 -0.52
CA LYS A 163 11.08 5.46 0.29
C LYS A 163 11.66 6.67 -0.45
N ALA A 164 12.20 6.48 -1.65
CA ALA A 164 12.49 7.56 -2.58
C ALA A 164 11.23 8.35 -2.99
N ALA A 165 10.04 7.70 -2.99
CA ALA A 165 8.76 8.36 -3.27
C ALA A 165 8.14 8.98 -2.01
N SER A 166 8.28 8.31 -0.86
CA SER A 166 7.67 8.73 0.41
C SER A 166 8.18 10.05 0.99
N GLN A 167 9.27 10.61 0.45
CA GLN A 167 9.75 11.95 0.81
C GLN A 167 8.73 13.07 0.51
N ALA A 168 7.71 12.81 -0.32
CA ALA A 168 6.63 13.76 -0.62
C ALA A 168 5.27 13.41 0.02
N THR A 169 5.03 12.17 0.47
CA THR A 169 3.67 11.67 0.82
C THR A 169 3.43 11.40 2.30
N LEU A 170 4.38 11.74 3.18
CA LEU A 170 4.24 11.67 4.65
C LEU A 170 3.06 12.48 5.25
N SER A 171 2.37 13.30 4.45
CA SER A 171 1.37 14.28 4.92
C SER A 171 -0.02 14.19 4.28
N SER A 172 -0.31 13.26 3.35
CA SER A 172 -1.49 13.45 2.46
C SER A 172 -2.27 12.24 1.92
N THR A 173 -1.88 10.98 2.14
CA THR A 173 -2.41 9.88 1.27
C THR A 173 -2.97 8.63 1.95
N GLY A 174 -3.11 8.58 3.28
CA GLY A 174 -3.81 7.49 4.01
C GLY A 174 -3.13 6.11 4.04
N MET A 175 -2.39 5.72 2.98
CA MET A 175 -1.72 4.42 2.78
C MET A 175 -0.63 4.04 3.81
N LEU A 176 -0.48 4.77 4.92
CA LEU A 176 0.58 4.58 5.91
C LEU A 176 0.34 3.41 6.88
N LEU A 177 -0.91 3.00 7.09
CA LEU A 177 -1.33 2.24 8.27
C LEU A 177 -0.53 0.94 8.50
N GLY A 178 -0.31 0.13 7.45
CA GLY A 178 0.40 -1.15 7.57
C GLY A 178 1.94 -1.06 7.66
N THR A 179 2.57 0.01 7.16
CA THR A 179 4.05 0.14 7.17
C THR A 179 4.56 0.93 8.37
N ALA A 180 3.72 1.78 8.99
CA ALA A 180 4.11 2.61 10.12
C ALA A 180 4.60 1.81 11.35
N ALA A 181 4.04 0.62 11.60
CA ALA A 181 4.28 -0.18 12.80
C ALA A 181 5.72 -0.71 12.98
N TYR A 182 6.57 -0.66 11.96
CA TYR A 182 7.96 -1.16 12.01
C TYR A 182 9.00 -0.04 11.90
N LEU A 183 8.56 1.23 11.81
CA LEU A 183 9.48 2.36 11.60
C LEU A 183 10.33 2.66 12.83
N ALA A 184 11.64 2.75 12.63
CA ALA A 184 12.57 3.17 13.67
C ALA A 184 12.40 4.66 14.05
N PRO A 185 12.61 5.05 15.31
CA PRO A 185 12.43 6.42 15.80
C PRO A 185 13.21 7.47 14.99
N GLU A 186 14.48 7.22 14.69
CA GLU A 186 15.36 8.15 13.95
C GLU A 186 14.98 8.28 12.46
N MET A 187 14.30 7.27 11.91
CA MET A 187 13.73 7.27 10.56
C MET A 187 12.43 8.09 10.48
N ILE A 188 11.82 8.39 11.64
CA ILE A 188 10.66 9.28 11.80
C ILE A 188 11.15 10.71 12.09
N GLU A 189 11.91 10.91 13.17
CA GLU A 189 12.31 12.24 13.66
C GLU A 189 13.26 12.98 12.72
N ALA A 190 14.27 12.27 12.22
CA ALA A 190 15.40 12.85 11.50
C ALA A 190 15.52 12.34 10.05
N ASN A 191 14.61 11.46 9.61
CA ASN A 191 14.65 10.79 8.31
C ASN A 191 15.99 10.06 8.05
N GLN A 192 16.60 9.52 9.12
CA GLN A 192 17.93 8.89 9.05
C GLN A 192 17.82 7.39 8.79
N ALA A 193 18.50 6.94 7.72
CA ALA A 193 18.69 5.53 7.41
C ALA A 193 19.95 5.01 8.11
N THR A 194 19.77 4.26 9.20
CA THR A 194 20.86 3.68 10.00
C THR A 194 20.82 2.14 9.96
N PRO A 195 21.96 1.44 10.04
CA PRO A 195 22.01 0.00 10.30
C PRO A 195 21.21 -0.42 11.54
N GLN A 196 21.19 0.42 12.58
CA GLN A 196 20.46 0.21 13.83
C GLN A 196 18.94 0.37 13.66
N GLY A 197 18.47 1.07 12.63
CA GLY A 197 17.06 1.23 12.30
C GLY A 197 16.47 -0.06 11.75
N ASP A 198 17.19 -0.73 10.83
CA ASP A 198 16.79 -2.06 10.34
C ASP A 198 16.70 -3.08 11.50
N LEU A 199 17.61 -2.99 12.48
CA LEU A 199 17.59 -3.84 13.68
C LEU A 199 16.38 -3.58 14.59
N TYR A 200 15.97 -2.32 14.75
CA TYR A 200 14.75 -1.98 15.49
C TYR A 200 13.54 -2.65 14.83
N SER A 201 13.41 -2.53 13.51
CA SER A 201 12.33 -3.18 12.74
C SER A 201 12.36 -4.72 12.87
N VAL A 202 13.53 -5.36 12.85
CA VAL A 202 13.68 -6.80 13.15
C VAL A 202 13.21 -7.13 14.58
N GLY A 203 13.50 -6.27 15.55
CA GLY A 203 13.02 -6.43 16.93
C GLY A 203 11.49 -6.35 17.05
N ILE A 204 10.85 -5.42 16.34
CA ILE A 204 9.38 -5.31 16.30
C ILE A 204 8.76 -6.54 15.61
N MET A 205 9.36 -7.03 14.52
CA MET A 205 8.92 -8.26 13.86
C MET A 205 9.06 -9.49 14.79
N ALA A 206 10.18 -9.61 15.50
CA ALA A 206 10.41 -10.69 16.47
C ALA A 206 9.41 -10.64 17.65
N TRP A 207 9.02 -9.43 18.07
CA TRP A 207 7.96 -9.20 19.05
C TRP A 207 6.61 -9.71 18.54
N GLU A 208 6.19 -9.24 17.37
CA GLU A 208 4.89 -9.55 16.77
C GLU A 208 4.72 -11.06 16.57
N MET A 209 5.76 -11.75 16.08
CA MET A 209 5.76 -13.20 15.93
C MET A 209 5.51 -13.95 17.25
N LEU A 210 5.97 -13.44 18.40
CA LEU A 210 5.78 -14.09 19.70
C LEU A 210 4.45 -13.72 20.37
N ALA A 211 4.04 -12.46 20.25
CA ALA A 211 2.83 -11.91 20.88
C ALA A 211 1.55 -12.08 20.04
N GLY A 212 1.66 -12.41 18.75
CA GLY A 212 0.56 -12.39 17.78
C GLY A 212 0.09 -10.99 17.37
N LYS A 213 0.75 -9.93 17.85
CA LYS A 213 0.48 -8.52 17.54
C LYS A 213 1.65 -7.61 17.84
N VAL A 214 1.70 -6.46 17.16
CA VAL A 214 2.72 -5.41 17.32
C VAL A 214 2.69 -4.79 18.73
N PRO A 215 3.82 -4.24 19.24
CA PRO A 215 3.88 -3.64 20.59
C PRO A 215 3.13 -2.32 20.70
N PHE A 216 3.01 -1.58 19.60
CA PHE A 216 2.23 -0.35 19.49
C PHE A 216 1.13 -0.55 18.46
N ASP A 217 -0.10 -0.27 18.85
CA ASP A 217 -1.30 -0.40 18.02
C ASP A 217 -2.10 0.91 18.06
N SER A 218 -2.69 1.30 16.91
CA SER A 218 -3.58 2.47 16.75
C SER A 218 -4.08 2.60 15.31
N ASP A 219 -5.38 2.86 15.14
CA ASP A 219 -6.02 3.16 13.86
C ASP A 219 -5.55 4.49 13.23
N ASN A 220 -4.88 5.35 14.00
CA ASN A 220 -4.30 6.59 13.51
C ASN A 220 -2.78 6.41 13.27
N PRO A 221 -2.30 6.49 12.01
CA PRO A 221 -0.89 6.28 11.70
C PRO A 221 0.02 7.36 12.30
N VAL A 222 -0.47 8.58 12.54
CA VAL A 222 0.28 9.64 13.23
C VAL A 222 0.46 9.30 14.71
N THR A 223 -0.57 8.73 15.36
CA THR A 223 -0.48 8.26 16.75
C THR A 223 0.48 7.07 16.88
N LEU A 224 0.43 6.11 15.96
CA LEU A 224 1.36 4.98 15.92
C LEU A 224 2.82 5.45 15.76
N VAL A 225 3.08 6.33 14.79
CA VAL A 225 4.38 6.97 14.57
C VAL A 225 4.84 7.79 15.79
N PHE A 226 3.92 8.48 16.48
CA PHE A 226 4.21 9.22 17.71
C PHE A 226 4.66 8.28 18.85
N LYS A 227 4.01 7.11 19.01
CA LYS A 227 4.39 6.09 20.02
C LYS A 227 5.82 5.62 19.83
N HIS A 228 6.22 5.24 18.62
CA HIS A 228 7.61 4.81 18.34
C HIS A 228 8.67 5.84 18.79
N VAL A 229 8.36 7.14 18.69
CA VAL A 229 9.27 8.22 19.12
C VAL A 229 9.20 8.50 20.63
N HIS A 230 8.01 8.52 21.22
CA HIS A 230 7.80 9.06 22.57
C HIS A 230 7.65 7.99 23.67
N GLU A 231 7.30 6.76 23.32
CA GLU A 231 7.14 5.63 24.23
C GLU A 231 8.29 4.62 24.02
N ASP A 232 8.75 3.99 25.10
CA ASP A 232 9.66 2.85 24.99
C ASP A 232 8.86 1.58 24.69
N VAL A 233 9.37 0.74 23.78
CA VAL A 233 8.78 -0.58 23.54
C VAL A 233 8.83 -1.37 24.86
N PRO A 234 7.72 -2.00 25.31
CA PRO A 234 7.70 -2.80 26.53
C PRO A 234 8.68 -3.99 26.46
N SER A 235 8.72 -4.84 27.50
CA SER A 235 9.46 -6.12 27.42
C SER A 235 8.50 -7.26 27.11
N ILE A 236 8.85 -8.16 26.17
CA ILE A 236 7.94 -9.19 25.64
C ILE A 236 7.39 -10.12 26.74
N ALA A 237 8.12 -10.26 27.85
CA ALA A 237 7.70 -10.98 29.04
C ALA A 237 6.44 -10.41 29.74
N THR A 238 5.99 -9.19 29.42
CA THR A 238 4.70 -8.65 29.90
C THR A 238 3.50 -9.19 29.13
N VAL A 239 3.70 -9.64 27.88
CA VAL A 239 2.66 -10.20 26.99
C VAL A 239 2.80 -11.72 26.83
N CYS A 240 4.01 -12.25 27.02
CA CYS A 240 4.36 -13.67 26.95
C CYS A 240 4.81 -14.20 28.33
N PRO A 241 3.90 -14.57 29.25
CA PRO A 241 4.25 -15.16 30.54
C PRO A 241 5.06 -16.45 30.36
N GLY A 242 6.21 -16.54 31.04
CA GLY A 242 7.07 -17.73 31.00
C GLY A 242 8.08 -17.78 29.85
N ILE A 243 8.18 -16.75 29.01
CA ILE A 243 9.28 -16.63 28.04
C ILE A 243 10.63 -16.48 28.77
N ASP A 244 11.72 -17.01 28.21
CA ASP A 244 13.05 -16.90 28.80
C ASP A 244 13.52 -15.42 28.85
N PRO A 245 13.96 -14.91 30.02
CA PRO A 245 14.39 -13.52 30.17
C PRO A 245 15.50 -13.09 29.21
N SER A 246 16.33 -14.04 28.75
CA SER A 246 17.43 -13.79 27.80
C SER A 246 16.92 -13.49 26.39
N VAL A 247 15.82 -14.14 25.98
CA VAL A 247 15.11 -13.82 24.72
C VAL A 247 14.46 -12.45 24.82
N ALA A 248 13.81 -12.18 25.96
CA ALA A 248 13.16 -10.90 26.19
C ALA A 248 14.17 -9.72 26.21
N ALA A 249 15.32 -9.90 26.85
CA ALA A 249 16.40 -8.92 26.87
C ALA A 249 16.97 -8.66 25.47
N PHE A 250 17.19 -9.71 24.65
CA PHE A 250 17.67 -9.55 23.28
C PHE A 250 16.68 -8.77 22.40
N ILE A 251 15.37 -9.06 22.48
CA ILE A 251 14.37 -8.30 21.72
C ILE A 251 14.32 -6.85 22.20
N SER A 252 14.32 -6.59 23.52
CA SER A 252 14.36 -5.23 24.06
C SER A 252 15.66 -4.47 23.73
N HIS A 253 16.78 -5.16 23.48
CA HIS A 253 18.04 -4.56 23.01
C HIS A 253 17.96 -4.15 21.52
N LEU A 254 17.30 -4.96 20.68
CA LEU A 254 16.99 -4.56 19.30
C LEU A 254 16.00 -3.39 19.24
N THR A 255 14.94 -3.42 20.05
CA THR A 255 13.89 -2.38 20.07
C THR A 255 14.19 -1.19 21.00
N ALA A 256 15.44 -1.03 21.46
CA ALA A 256 15.82 0.09 22.32
C ALA A 256 15.61 1.41 21.57
N ARG A 257 14.87 2.37 22.16
CA ARG A 257 14.49 3.61 21.48
C ARG A 257 15.70 4.43 21.01
N ALA A 258 16.69 4.63 21.87
CA ALA A 258 17.92 5.34 21.53
C ALA A 258 18.80 4.52 20.57
N VAL A 259 19.20 5.12 19.44
CA VAL A 259 19.98 4.45 18.36
C VAL A 259 21.29 3.85 18.85
N GLU A 260 22.01 4.57 19.72
CA GLU A 260 23.30 4.15 20.31
C GLU A 260 23.15 3.07 21.40
N ALA A 261 21.91 2.72 21.79
CA ALA A 261 21.61 1.66 22.74
C ALA A 261 21.17 0.33 22.08
N ARG A 262 21.29 0.23 20.74
CA ARG A 262 21.09 -0.98 19.94
C ARG A 262 22.45 -1.53 19.48
N PRO A 263 22.55 -2.80 19.02
CA PRO A 263 23.74 -3.29 18.31
C PRO A 263 24.02 -2.42 17.07
N LYS A 264 25.29 -2.24 16.69
CA LYS A 264 25.69 -1.25 15.68
C LYS A 264 25.38 -1.66 14.23
N ASN A 265 25.10 -2.94 13.98
CA ASN A 265 24.77 -3.53 12.68
C ASN A 265 24.40 -5.02 12.84
N GLY A 266 23.90 -5.63 11.76
CA GLY A 266 23.52 -7.04 11.72
C GLY A 266 24.59 -8.04 12.16
N LEU A 267 25.88 -7.75 11.98
CA LEU A 267 26.95 -8.69 12.40
C LEU A 267 27.09 -8.75 13.93
N GLU A 268 26.89 -7.63 14.63
CA GLU A 268 26.89 -7.58 16.09
C GLU A 268 25.64 -8.28 16.64
N ALA A 269 24.45 -7.93 16.14
CA ALA A 269 23.18 -8.56 16.51
C ALA A 269 23.15 -10.09 16.24
N ALA A 270 23.64 -10.55 15.09
CA ALA A 270 23.75 -11.98 14.78
C ALA A 270 24.75 -12.71 15.67
N SER A 271 25.81 -12.02 16.13
CA SER A 271 26.80 -12.58 17.06
C SER A 271 26.28 -12.64 18.50
N GLU A 272 25.43 -11.71 18.90
CA GLU A 272 24.68 -11.75 20.16
C GLU A 272 23.64 -12.87 20.16
N LEU A 273 22.81 -12.95 19.12
CA LEU A 273 21.83 -14.02 18.95
C LEU A 273 22.48 -15.42 18.94
N ARG A 274 23.66 -15.57 18.31
CA ARG A 274 24.41 -16.84 18.35
C ARG A 274 24.88 -17.20 19.76
N GLN A 275 25.23 -16.22 20.60
CA GLN A 275 25.60 -16.43 22.00
C GLN A 275 24.41 -16.71 22.91
N LEU A 276 23.24 -16.13 22.61
CA LEU A 276 21.96 -16.45 23.24
C LEU A 276 21.54 -17.89 22.90
N ALA A 277 21.50 -18.24 21.61
CA ALA A 277 21.14 -19.56 21.12
C ALA A 277 22.00 -20.69 21.72
N ALA A 278 23.30 -20.45 21.94
CA ALA A 278 24.21 -21.40 22.57
C ALA A 278 24.01 -21.60 24.08
N LYS A 279 23.15 -20.79 24.73
CA LYS A 279 22.87 -20.84 26.18
C LYS A 279 21.41 -21.17 26.52
N LEU A 280 20.49 -21.05 25.56
CA LEU A 280 19.06 -21.26 25.78
C LEU A 280 18.74 -22.73 26.13
N PRO A 281 17.98 -22.99 27.22
CA PRO A 281 17.54 -24.34 27.56
C PRO A 281 16.49 -24.86 26.57
N MET A 282 16.31 -26.18 26.48
CA MET A 282 15.50 -26.82 25.45
C MET A 282 14.00 -26.50 25.57
N GLU A 283 13.57 -26.15 26.78
CA GLU A 283 12.23 -25.72 27.15
C GLU A 283 11.95 -24.31 26.60
N ALA A 284 12.91 -23.38 26.76
CA ALA A 284 12.82 -22.03 26.21
C ALA A 284 12.72 -22.03 24.68
N TRP A 285 13.45 -22.91 24.01
CA TRP A 285 13.31 -23.12 22.55
C TRP A 285 11.91 -23.58 22.13
N GLN A 286 11.16 -24.26 22.99
CA GLN A 286 9.82 -24.79 22.69
C GLN A 286 8.69 -23.84 23.12
N TYR A 287 9.00 -22.76 23.84
CA TYR A 287 8.01 -21.77 24.26
C TYR A 287 7.28 -21.17 23.05
N ARG A 288 5.94 -21.19 23.09
CA ARG A 288 5.01 -20.47 22.20
C ARG A 288 3.87 -19.94 23.07
N LEU A 289 3.42 -18.71 22.83
CA LEU A 289 2.23 -18.17 23.49
C LEU A 289 0.98 -18.92 22.99
N GLN A 290 0.26 -19.60 23.89
CA GLN A 290 -0.99 -20.26 23.54
C GLN A 290 -2.11 -19.22 23.39
N THR A 291 -2.59 -19.02 22.17
CA THR A 291 -3.81 -18.28 21.88
C THR A 291 -5.02 -19.15 22.23
N GLU A 292 -5.86 -18.72 23.16
CA GLU A 292 -7.14 -19.39 23.44
C GLU A 292 -8.05 -19.32 22.21
N SER A 293 -8.11 -20.41 21.44
CA SER A 293 -9.12 -20.57 20.39
C SER A 293 -10.49 -20.79 21.06
N PRO A 294 -11.55 -20.03 20.73
CA PRO A 294 -12.86 -20.12 21.41
C PRO A 294 -13.63 -21.46 21.29
N HIS A 295 -13.03 -22.51 20.71
CA HIS A 295 -13.63 -23.83 20.45
C HIS A 295 -12.65 -24.96 20.84
N ALA A 296 -12.24 -25.01 22.11
CA ALA A 296 -11.32 -26.05 22.62
C ALA A 296 -11.62 -26.59 24.03
N GLU A 297 -12.81 -26.34 24.60
CA GLU A 297 -13.22 -26.97 25.87
C GLU A 297 -14.34 -28.01 25.71
N ARG A 298 -14.23 -29.09 26.49
CA ARG A 298 -15.17 -30.22 26.68
C ARG A 298 -15.27 -31.24 25.53
N ALA A 299 -14.26 -32.10 25.47
CA ALA A 299 -14.33 -33.38 24.76
C ALA A 299 -13.93 -34.57 25.65
N ASP A 300 -14.46 -34.68 26.87
CA ASP A 300 -14.40 -35.93 27.65
C ASP A 300 -15.60 -36.12 28.60
N ALA A 301 -16.62 -36.86 28.13
CA ALA A 301 -17.72 -37.46 28.93
C ALA A 301 -18.64 -38.35 28.05
N THR A 302 -18.31 -39.64 27.94
CA THR A 302 -19.20 -40.80 27.59
C THR A 302 -20.62 -40.58 27.00
N LEU A 303 -20.79 -40.95 25.72
CA LEU A 303 -21.77 -41.92 25.14
C LEU A 303 -23.27 -41.96 25.60
N PRO A 304 -24.23 -42.39 24.73
CA PRO A 304 -24.31 -42.25 23.26
C PRO A 304 -25.75 -41.98 22.72
N ALA A 305 -25.86 -41.90 21.38
CA ALA A 305 -27.04 -42.18 20.54
C ALA A 305 -28.24 -41.21 20.47
N LEU A 306 -28.44 -40.62 19.27
CA LEU A 306 -29.70 -40.72 18.53
C LEU A 306 -29.40 -40.82 17.02
N VAL A 307 -30.29 -41.45 16.25
CA VAL A 307 -30.16 -41.66 14.79
C VAL A 307 -31.35 -41.03 14.06
N GLY A 308 -31.09 -40.31 12.97
CA GLY A 308 -32.09 -39.66 12.12
C GLY A 308 -31.91 -38.13 12.07
N ALA A 309 -31.94 -37.45 10.91
CA ALA A 309 -32.20 -37.96 9.56
C ALA A 309 -31.48 -37.16 8.45
N ILE A 310 -31.31 -37.84 7.33
CA ILE A 310 -31.11 -37.32 5.95
C ILE A 310 -31.98 -36.08 5.62
N GLY A 311 -31.56 -35.17 4.74
CA GLY A 311 -30.31 -35.08 3.95
C GLY A 311 -30.46 -34.08 2.78
N GLU A 312 -29.44 -33.99 1.90
CA GLU A 312 -29.46 -33.35 0.55
C GLU A 312 -29.77 -31.83 0.48
N ASN A 313 -29.08 -30.93 -0.22
CA ASN A 313 -27.98 -30.93 -1.22
C ASN A 313 -27.03 -29.73 -0.89
N ALA A 314 -25.84 -29.51 -1.48
CA ALA A 314 -25.38 -29.90 -2.82
C ALA A 314 -23.84 -30.06 -2.93
N GLU A 315 -23.42 -30.97 -3.81
CA GLU A 315 -22.09 -30.99 -4.43
C GLU A 315 -22.16 -30.49 -5.89
N ARG A 316 -20.97 -30.30 -6.50
CA ARG A 316 -20.68 -29.73 -7.85
C ARG A 316 -20.58 -28.19 -7.82
N LEU A 317 -19.56 -27.56 -8.41
CA LEU A 317 -18.45 -28.05 -9.28
C LEU A 317 -17.11 -27.94 -8.51
N THR A 318 -15.99 -28.57 -8.88
CA THR A 318 -15.46 -28.94 -10.21
C THR A 318 -14.55 -30.17 -10.10
N ALA A 319 -14.42 -30.98 -11.17
CA ALA A 319 -13.56 -32.17 -11.19
C ALA A 319 -12.36 -32.01 -12.14
N MET A 320 -11.20 -32.51 -11.74
CA MET A 320 -10.06 -32.79 -12.64
C MET A 320 -9.33 -34.06 -12.17
N GLN A 321 -8.84 -34.88 -13.10
CA GLN A 321 -8.44 -36.27 -12.84
C GLN A 321 -6.97 -36.45 -12.38
N PRO A 322 -6.69 -37.39 -11.45
CA PRO A 322 -5.33 -37.86 -11.17
C PRO A 322 -4.86 -38.91 -12.20
N ALA A 323 -3.54 -38.96 -12.44
CA ALA A 323 -2.89 -39.88 -13.40
C ALA A 323 -2.62 -41.29 -12.80
N PRO A 324 -2.49 -42.34 -13.63
CA PRO A 324 -2.31 -43.72 -13.17
C PRO A 324 -0.86 -44.07 -12.75
N PRO A 325 -0.66 -45.13 -11.93
CA PRO A 325 0.66 -45.54 -11.44
C PRO A 325 1.48 -46.35 -12.46
N ALA A 326 2.81 -46.35 -12.29
CA ALA A 326 3.75 -47.06 -13.16
C ALA A 326 4.04 -48.52 -12.69
N PRO A 327 4.20 -49.49 -13.62
CA PRO A 327 4.59 -50.87 -13.32
C PRO A 327 6.12 -51.07 -13.14
N PRO A 328 6.58 -52.20 -12.58
CA PRO A 328 7.97 -52.37 -12.10
C PRO A 328 8.98 -52.80 -13.18
N VAL A 329 10.26 -52.53 -12.92
CA VAL A 329 11.42 -52.96 -13.74
C VAL A 329 12.18 -54.12 -13.06
N ALA A 330 12.65 -55.09 -13.85
CA ALA A 330 13.29 -56.32 -13.38
C ALA A 330 14.83 -56.22 -13.25
N GLN A 331 15.45 -57.29 -12.73
CA GLN A 331 16.86 -57.38 -12.32
C GLN A 331 17.83 -57.84 -13.43
N SER A 332 19.13 -57.84 -13.09
CA SER A 332 20.30 -58.38 -13.81
C SER A 332 20.92 -57.44 -14.85
N THR A 333 22.25 -57.30 -14.99
CA THR A 333 23.37 -58.18 -14.57
C THR A 333 24.56 -57.44 -13.88
N ASN A 334 25.36 -58.18 -13.11
CA ASN A 334 26.73 -57.84 -12.64
C ASN A 334 27.79 -58.29 -13.71
N PRO A 335 29.15 -58.18 -13.59
CA PRO A 335 29.98 -58.04 -12.38
C PRO A 335 31.22 -57.09 -12.38
N ALA A 336 31.47 -56.54 -11.18
CA ALA A 336 32.75 -56.31 -10.48
C ALA A 336 34.14 -56.35 -11.19
N GLN A 337 34.92 -55.28 -10.93
CA GLN A 337 36.32 -55.32 -10.43
C GLN A 337 36.45 -54.16 -9.38
N THR A 338 36.98 -54.23 -8.15
CA THR A 338 37.84 -55.17 -7.40
C THR A 338 39.35 -54.89 -7.41
N ARG A 339 39.77 -53.80 -6.71
CA ARG A 339 41.02 -53.62 -5.90
C ARG A 339 41.15 -52.15 -5.45
N THR A 340 41.76 -51.70 -4.35
CA THR A 340 42.19 -52.18 -3.00
C THR A 340 42.99 -51.01 -2.38
N ALA A 341 42.92 -50.82 -1.05
CA ALA A 341 43.97 -50.27 -0.16
C ALA A 341 44.57 -48.85 -0.41
N GLN A 342 44.21 -47.92 0.50
CA GLN A 342 45.11 -47.23 1.47
C GLN A 342 46.62 -47.60 1.50
N PRO A 343 47.48 -46.76 2.13
CA PRO A 343 47.58 -45.30 2.12
C PRO A 343 49.08 -44.85 2.00
N THR A 344 49.41 -43.57 2.29
CA THR A 344 50.57 -43.09 3.11
C THR A 344 50.99 -41.66 2.70
N ALA A 345 51.44 -40.86 3.67
CA ALA A 345 51.73 -39.41 3.55
C ALA A 345 53.23 -39.08 3.29
N VAL A 346 53.58 -37.78 3.35
CA VAL A 346 54.78 -37.17 3.98
C VAL A 346 55.52 -36.09 3.12
N GLN A 347 55.70 -34.89 3.74
CA GLN A 347 56.72 -33.82 3.55
C GLN A 347 56.73 -32.79 2.39
N THR A 348 56.52 -31.52 2.80
CA THR A 348 57.35 -30.29 2.62
C THR A 348 58.16 -30.01 1.35
N THR A 349 58.09 -28.76 0.85
CA THR A 349 59.14 -27.72 1.08
C THR A 349 58.63 -26.31 0.78
N ASN A 350 59.22 -25.31 1.46
CA ASN A 350 59.16 -23.88 1.10
C ASN A 350 60.50 -23.50 0.43
N PRO A 351 60.57 -22.50 -0.47
CA PRO A 351 61.38 -21.32 -0.11
C PRO A 351 60.92 -19.96 -0.69
N ALA A 352 61.48 -18.90 -0.10
CA ALA A 352 61.63 -17.53 -0.63
C ALA A 352 63.07 -17.06 -0.26
N PRO A 353 63.55 -15.81 -0.50
CA PRO A 353 63.00 -14.65 -1.21
C PRO A 353 64.04 -14.00 -2.19
N THR A 354 63.82 -12.74 -2.61
CA THR A 354 64.77 -11.66 -3.08
C THR A 354 64.05 -10.82 -4.15
N THR A 355 63.76 -9.51 -4.11
CA THR A 355 64.29 -8.25 -3.51
C THR A 355 64.92 -7.32 -4.57
N ALA A 356 64.27 -6.18 -4.86
CA ALA A 356 64.85 -4.97 -5.47
C ALA A 356 63.97 -3.73 -5.15
N VAL A 357 64.55 -2.52 -5.14
CA VAL A 357 63.99 -1.23 -4.63
C VAL A 357 64.83 -0.06 -5.24
N PRO A 358 64.69 1.26 -4.89
CA PRO A 358 63.59 2.08 -4.35
C PRO A 358 63.40 3.43 -5.13
N THR A 359 62.57 4.37 -4.64
CA THR A 359 62.93 5.82 -4.40
C THR A 359 61.73 6.64 -3.86
N THR A 360 61.80 6.99 -2.57
CA THR A 360 61.68 8.34 -1.95
C THR A 360 60.70 9.37 -2.56
N ALA A 361 59.61 9.90 -1.95
CA ALA A 361 59.17 10.19 -0.55
C ALA A 361 59.50 11.60 0.00
N LEU A 362 58.48 12.36 0.47
CA LEU A 362 58.52 13.31 1.61
C LEU A 362 57.14 13.94 1.95
N THR A 363 56.88 14.11 3.26
CA THR A 363 55.76 14.81 3.95
C THR A 363 56.24 16.22 4.42
N PRO A 364 55.43 17.22 4.91
CA PRO A 364 54.41 17.08 5.99
C PRO A 364 53.20 18.07 6.06
N ASP A 365 52.40 17.87 7.12
CA ASP A 365 51.34 18.74 7.74
C ASP A 365 52.01 19.70 8.79
N PRO A 366 51.36 20.62 9.57
CA PRO A 366 49.95 21.06 9.64
C PRO A 366 49.65 22.59 9.80
N GLY A 367 48.37 23.00 9.64
CA GLY A 367 47.66 23.82 10.65
C GLY A 367 47.41 25.35 10.50
N ARG A 368 46.16 25.75 10.87
CA ARG A 368 45.69 26.99 11.58
C ARG A 368 45.67 28.42 10.95
N THR A 369 44.43 28.93 10.79
CA THR A 369 43.88 30.29 11.16
C THR A 369 44.49 31.64 10.68
N ALA A 370 43.75 32.28 9.75
CA ALA A 370 43.04 33.58 9.87
C ALA A 370 43.73 34.99 9.83
N ILE A 371 42.91 35.98 9.41
CA ILE A 371 42.97 37.47 9.56
C ILE A 371 43.69 38.34 8.48
N MET A 372 42.83 38.95 7.62
CA MET A 372 42.77 40.32 7.04
C MET A 372 43.97 41.12 6.45
N ALA A 373 43.64 41.83 5.35
CA ALA A 373 44.18 43.12 4.85
C ALA A 373 45.64 43.15 4.32
N GLN A 374 46.08 43.98 3.35
CA GLN A 374 45.49 44.91 2.33
C GLN A 374 46.66 45.26 1.34
N THR A 375 46.59 46.02 0.23
CA THR A 375 45.63 46.92 -0.48
C THR A 375 45.72 46.67 -2.02
N GLY A 376 44.91 47.35 -2.86
CA GLY A 376 45.26 47.52 -4.29
C GLY A 376 44.12 47.75 -5.32
N THR A 377 43.41 48.89 -5.25
CA THR A 377 42.70 49.63 -6.35
C THR A 377 42.32 48.89 -7.65
N THR A 378 41.09 48.97 -8.16
CA THR A 378 40.35 50.24 -8.46
C THR A 378 38.82 50.02 -8.49
N THR A 379 38.04 51.08 -8.25
CA THR A 379 36.58 51.04 -7.96
C THR A 379 35.65 51.25 -9.16
N GLU A 380 34.58 50.44 -9.24
CA GLU A 380 33.16 50.79 -8.88
C GLU A 380 32.68 52.26 -8.83
N PRO A 381 31.35 52.55 -8.74
CA PRO A 381 30.15 51.67 -8.82
C PRO A 381 29.22 52.12 -10.01
N THR A 382 27.87 52.17 -10.08
CA THR A 382 26.70 51.99 -9.18
C THR A 382 25.42 51.69 -9.99
N GLN A 383 24.24 51.56 -9.36
CA GLN A 383 22.90 51.46 -9.99
C GLN A 383 22.03 52.73 -9.77
N ALA A 384 20.88 52.77 -10.49
CA ALA A 384 19.54 53.19 -10.01
C ALA A 384 19.03 54.67 -10.08
N LEU A 385 17.78 54.75 -10.58
CA LEU A 385 16.67 55.70 -10.34
C LEU A 385 16.75 57.22 -10.71
N SER A 386 15.95 57.54 -11.75
CA SER A 386 14.82 58.50 -11.75
C SER A 386 15.04 60.03 -11.64
N THR A 387 14.72 60.73 -12.76
CA THR A 387 13.96 62.00 -12.93
C THR A 387 14.43 62.70 -14.22
N GLY A 388 13.61 63.38 -15.03
CA GLY A 388 12.14 63.47 -15.07
C GLY A 388 11.66 64.46 -16.16
N ASN A 389 10.49 64.20 -16.76
CA ASN A 389 9.75 65.02 -17.75
C ASN A 389 10.39 65.28 -19.14
N GLY A 390 9.54 65.20 -20.17
CA GLY A 390 9.84 65.52 -21.58
C GLY A 390 8.72 65.01 -22.51
N THR A 391 7.80 65.90 -22.89
CA THR A 391 6.49 65.56 -23.50
C THR A 391 6.48 65.54 -25.05
N ASP A 392 5.58 64.70 -25.58
CA ASP A 392 4.84 64.82 -26.84
C ASP A 392 5.52 64.70 -28.23
N SER A 393 5.11 63.65 -28.97
CA SER A 393 4.13 63.67 -30.10
C SER A 393 4.31 64.63 -31.31
N PRO A 394 3.68 64.36 -32.48
CA PRO A 394 3.79 63.14 -33.31
C PRO A 394 3.79 63.39 -34.85
N SER A 395 3.87 62.28 -35.63
CA SER A 395 3.14 62.03 -36.91
C SER A 395 3.68 62.47 -38.30
N SER A 396 3.36 61.61 -39.27
CA SER A 396 2.96 61.87 -40.68
C SER A 396 3.88 62.58 -41.67
N GLY A 397 4.19 61.88 -42.77
CA GLY A 397 4.72 62.45 -44.02
C GLY A 397 4.32 61.59 -45.22
N ASN A 398 3.51 62.14 -46.14
CA ASN A 398 2.95 61.45 -47.31
C ASN A 398 3.23 62.25 -48.60
N GLY A 399 3.24 61.62 -49.76
CA GLY A 399 3.09 62.31 -51.07
C GLY A 399 4.34 62.57 -51.94
N ASN A 400 4.65 61.60 -52.79
CA ASN A 400 4.76 61.71 -54.27
C ASN A 400 5.36 62.96 -54.99
N ALA A 401 6.36 62.69 -55.85
CA ALA A 401 6.70 63.31 -57.16
C ALA A 401 7.28 64.75 -57.30
N GLY A 402 8.24 64.88 -58.26
CA GLY A 402 8.84 66.13 -58.78
C GLY A 402 10.38 66.15 -58.62
N SER A 403 11.25 65.91 -59.61
CA SER A 403 11.43 66.43 -60.98
C SER A 403 12.02 67.86 -61.08
N THR A 404 13.36 68.01 -61.14
CA THR A 404 14.07 68.75 -62.21
C THR A 404 15.61 68.60 -62.15
N SER A 405 16.27 69.02 -63.23
CA SER A 405 17.71 68.98 -63.59
C SER A 405 18.55 70.11 -62.88
N PRO A 406 19.84 70.46 -63.21
CA PRO A 406 20.62 70.14 -64.42
C PRO A 406 22.16 69.90 -64.32
N ASP A 407 22.72 69.69 -65.52
CA ASP A 407 24.05 70.08 -66.02
C ASP A 407 25.27 69.13 -65.98
N ASN A 408 26.23 69.49 -66.84
CA ASN A 408 27.18 68.66 -67.60
C ASN A 408 28.58 69.36 -67.57
N PRO A 409 29.72 68.77 -68.04
CA PRO A 409 30.00 68.83 -69.50
C PRO A 409 31.00 67.79 -70.12
N ALA A 410 30.97 67.74 -71.46
CA ALA A 410 32.13 67.69 -72.39
C ALA A 410 32.95 66.39 -72.70
N SER A 411 32.68 65.84 -73.90
CA SER A 411 33.60 65.81 -75.09
C SER A 411 34.50 64.59 -75.44
N GLY A 412 34.57 64.29 -76.76
CA GLY A 412 35.62 63.49 -77.44
C GLY A 412 35.21 62.05 -77.82
N THR A 413 34.41 61.76 -78.86
CA THR A 413 34.53 62.04 -80.31
C THR A 413 35.67 61.30 -81.03
N LEU A 414 35.37 60.35 -81.94
CA LEU A 414 35.82 60.35 -83.36
C LEU A 414 35.41 59.10 -84.20
N VAL A 415 35.05 59.38 -85.47
CA VAL A 415 35.08 58.52 -86.68
C VAL A 415 34.00 57.42 -86.91
N SER A 416 33.67 57.27 -88.20
CA SER A 416 32.65 56.45 -88.89
C SER A 416 33.30 55.95 -90.23
N PRO A 417 32.64 55.25 -91.18
CA PRO A 417 31.26 54.74 -91.24
C PRO A 417 31.15 53.25 -91.65
N ALA A 418 29.96 52.83 -92.06
CA ALA A 418 29.61 51.46 -92.47
C ALA A 418 30.13 51.04 -93.86
N ASP A 419 30.15 49.72 -94.10
CA ASP A 419 29.79 49.17 -95.41
C ASP A 419 29.07 47.80 -95.27
N SER A 420 28.53 47.27 -96.37
CA SER A 420 27.76 46.03 -96.52
C SER A 420 27.88 45.57 -98.00
N PRO A 421 27.27 44.45 -98.46
CA PRO A 421 26.60 43.34 -97.79
C PRO A 421 27.15 41.95 -98.25
N LYS A 422 26.54 40.83 -97.79
CA LYS A 422 25.79 39.87 -98.66
C LYS A 422 25.29 38.61 -97.92
N LYS A 423 24.18 38.06 -98.42
CA LYS A 423 23.47 36.87 -97.87
C LYS A 423 24.11 35.55 -98.31
N LYS A 424 24.12 34.52 -97.43
CA LYS A 424 23.55 33.17 -97.72
C LYS A 424 23.62 32.20 -96.52
N SER A 425 22.46 31.85 -95.93
CA SER A 425 22.02 30.47 -95.59
C SER A 425 20.77 30.45 -94.69
N SER A 426 19.59 30.65 -95.28
CA SER A 426 18.32 30.89 -94.55
C SER A 426 17.63 29.62 -94.01
N ARG A 427 18.36 28.66 -93.43
CA ARG A 427 17.78 27.46 -92.78
C ARG A 427 18.36 27.13 -91.40
N ARG A 428 19.69 27.14 -91.21
CA ARG A 428 20.29 26.77 -89.90
C ARG A 428 19.89 27.71 -88.76
N LYS A 429 19.78 29.03 -88.98
CA LYS A 429 19.33 29.97 -87.94
C LYS A 429 17.87 29.75 -87.53
N VAL A 430 16.98 29.43 -88.48
CA VAL A 430 15.56 29.13 -88.18
C VAL A 430 15.46 27.84 -87.37
N ILE A 431 16.20 26.79 -87.75
CA ILE A 431 16.23 25.52 -87.01
C ILE A 431 16.78 25.73 -85.59
N LEU A 432 17.85 26.50 -85.40
CA LEU A 432 18.38 26.82 -84.07
C LEU A 432 17.41 27.64 -83.21
N ILE A 433 16.71 28.62 -83.80
CA ILE A 433 15.69 29.41 -83.08
C ILE A 433 14.50 28.51 -82.71
N VAL A 434 14.02 27.66 -83.62
CA VAL A 434 12.94 26.70 -83.33
C VAL A 434 13.36 25.72 -82.23
N ILE A 435 14.57 25.14 -82.28
CA ILE A 435 15.09 24.26 -81.23
C ILE A 435 15.20 24.99 -79.89
N LEU A 436 15.69 26.23 -79.87
CA LEU A 436 15.84 27.01 -78.64
C LEU A 436 14.48 27.44 -78.06
N VAL A 437 13.51 27.77 -78.92
CA VAL A 437 12.13 28.06 -78.51
C VAL A 437 11.42 26.79 -78.03
N THR A 438 11.57 25.63 -78.68
CA THR A 438 11.01 24.38 -78.17
C THR A 438 11.71 23.91 -76.89
N ALA A 439 13.01 24.18 -76.73
CA ALA A 439 13.73 23.91 -75.48
C ALA A 439 13.24 24.83 -74.34
N LEU A 440 12.99 26.11 -74.60
CA LEU A 440 12.39 27.03 -73.62
C LEU A 440 10.93 26.67 -73.30
N ILE A 441 10.16 26.21 -74.29
CA ILE A 441 8.78 25.72 -74.06
C ILE A 441 8.81 24.41 -73.26
N LEU A 442 9.70 23.47 -73.55
CA LEU A 442 9.87 22.23 -72.78
C LEU A 442 10.43 22.49 -71.37
N ALA A 443 11.30 23.49 -71.20
CA ALA A 443 11.75 23.95 -69.88
C ALA A 443 10.66 24.71 -69.12
N GLY A 444 9.78 25.44 -69.81
CA GLY A 444 8.61 26.09 -69.22
C GLY A 444 7.51 25.10 -68.82
N ILE A 445 7.25 24.07 -69.64
CA ILE A 445 6.34 22.97 -69.33
C ILE A 445 6.92 22.09 -68.23
N GLY A 446 8.20 21.71 -68.31
CA GLY A 446 8.89 20.92 -67.29
C GLY A 446 9.04 21.66 -65.96
N GLY A 447 9.42 22.94 -66.01
CA GLY A 447 9.48 23.84 -64.86
C GLY A 447 8.10 24.14 -64.26
N GLY A 448 7.07 24.30 -65.10
CA GLY A 448 5.69 24.47 -64.67
C GLY A 448 5.10 23.20 -64.03
N ALA A 449 5.34 22.03 -64.60
CA ALA A 449 4.95 20.74 -64.03
C ALA A 449 5.74 20.42 -62.74
N SER A 450 7.02 20.78 -62.69
CA SER A 450 7.82 20.71 -61.46
C SER A 450 7.26 21.65 -60.41
N TRP A 451 7.02 22.93 -60.73
CA TRP A 451 6.42 23.88 -59.80
C TRP A 451 5.05 23.40 -59.29
N TRP A 452 4.15 22.97 -60.18
CA TRP A 452 2.84 22.42 -59.83
C TRP A 452 2.91 21.23 -58.85
N THR A 453 3.93 20.37 -58.98
CA THR A 453 4.10 19.16 -58.15
C THR A 453 5.01 19.34 -56.93
N PHE A 454 5.84 20.39 -56.89
CA PHE A 454 6.79 20.68 -55.78
C PHE A 454 6.33 21.82 -54.86
N ALA A 455 5.60 22.82 -55.37
CA ALA A 455 5.22 24.03 -54.62
C ALA A 455 3.78 24.54 -54.93
N GLY A 456 3.16 24.07 -56.01
CA GLY A 456 1.79 24.42 -56.39
C GLY A 456 0.74 23.39 -55.90
N PRO A 457 -0.52 23.53 -56.35
CA PRO A 457 -1.66 22.75 -55.83
C PRO A 457 -1.60 21.23 -56.03
N GLY A 458 -0.65 20.71 -56.82
CA GLY A 458 -0.43 19.27 -56.95
C GLY A 458 0.39 18.65 -55.81
N SER A 459 1.04 19.47 -54.97
CA SER A 459 1.99 19.02 -53.94
C SER A 459 1.34 18.57 -52.62
N TYR A 460 0.07 18.94 -52.40
CA TYR A 460 -0.70 18.67 -51.17
C TYR A 460 -2.14 18.24 -51.50
N TRP A 461 -2.81 17.58 -50.56
CA TRP A 461 -4.27 17.55 -50.50
C TRP A 461 -4.75 18.71 -49.63
N SER A 462 -5.87 19.35 -50.01
CA SER A 462 -6.58 20.28 -49.13
C SER A 462 -7.70 19.51 -48.41
N VAL A 463 -7.78 19.68 -47.09
CA VAL A 463 -8.78 19.04 -46.22
C VAL A 463 -10.18 19.51 -46.63
N PRO A 464 -11.09 18.61 -47.04
CA PRO A 464 -12.36 18.98 -47.64
C PRO A 464 -13.37 19.46 -46.59
N GLN A 465 -14.31 20.31 -47.02
CA GLN A 465 -15.44 20.73 -46.21
C GLN A 465 -16.48 19.60 -46.11
N PRO A 466 -16.95 19.23 -44.91
CA PRO A 466 -18.12 18.36 -44.75
C PRO A 466 -19.40 19.01 -45.29
N GLN A 467 -20.33 18.21 -45.80
CA GLN A 467 -21.64 18.73 -46.25
C GLN A 467 -22.51 19.21 -45.08
N ASP A 468 -22.25 18.69 -43.89
CA ASP A 468 -23.04 18.90 -42.67
C ASP A 468 -22.44 20.00 -41.76
N ALA A 469 -21.26 20.52 -42.11
CA ALA A 469 -20.54 21.51 -41.32
C ALA A 469 -21.04 22.93 -41.60
N SER A 470 -21.72 23.53 -40.63
CA SER A 470 -22.21 24.91 -40.67
C SER A 470 -21.09 25.93 -40.46
N CYS A 471 -20.12 25.97 -41.36
CA CYS A 471 -19.09 27.01 -41.42
C CYS A 471 -19.77 28.37 -41.64
N ALA A 472 -19.73 29.27 -40.65
CA ALA A 472 -20.16 30.65 -40.85
C ALA A 472 -19.14 31.40 -41.73
N GLU A 473 -19.59 32.24 -42.67
CA GLU A 473 -18.70 32.99 -43.58
C GLU A 473 -17.72 33.96 -42.88
N ALA A 474 -17.86 34.14 -41.55
CA ALA A 474 -16.98 34.98 -40.73
C ALA A 474 -15.82 34.20 -40.07
N ASP A 475 -15.85 32.87 -40.01
CA ASP A 475 -14.82 32.07 -39.35
C ASP A 475 -13.65 31.74 -40.29
N THR A 476 -12.48 32.30 -39.99
CA THR A 476 -11.24 32.09 -40.76
C THR A 476 -10.71 30.65 -40.68
N GLN A 477 -11.25 29.82 -39.78
CA GLN A 477 -10.81 28.46 -39.45
C GLN A 477 -12.02 27.57 -39.12
N CYS A 478 -12.75 27.09 -40.14
CA CYS A 478 -13.87 26.18 -39.89
C CYS A 478 -13.36 24.83 -39.36
N SER A 479 -13.72 24.48 -38.12
CA SER A 479 -13.35 23.21 -37.48
C SER A 479 -14.15 22.04 -38.05
N LEU A 480 -13.56 20.84 -37.97
CA LEU A 480 -14.22 19.57 -38.32
C LEU A 480 -14.95 18.94 -37.13
N SER A 481 -14.79 19.49 -35.91
CA SER A 481 -15.45 18.98 -34.70
C SER A 481 -16.97 18.97 -34.83
N GLY A 482 -17.62 17.92 -34.32
CA GLY A 482 -19.08 17.72 -34.42
C GLY A 482 -19.59 17.15 -35.75
N THR A 483 -18.75 17.06 -36.79
CA THR A 483 -19.08 16.40 -38.07
C THR A 483 -19.31 14.90 -37.87
N GLU A 484 -20.29 14.28 -38.55
CA GLU A 484 -20.46 12.83 -38.50
C GLU A 484 -19.35 12.10 -39.28
N TRP A 485 -18.66 11.16 -38.64
CA TRP A 485 -17.50 10.49 -39.23
C TRP A 485 -17.86 9.65 -40.46
N SER A 486 -19.04 9.02 -40.47
CA SER A 486 -19.52 8.15 -41.55
C SER A 486 -19.47 8.84 -42.93
N ALA A 487 -20.08 10.02 -43.03
CA ALA A 487 -20.13 10.83 -44.23
C ALA A 487 -18.77 11.46 -44.57
N TYR A 488 -17.99 11.84 -43.55
CA TYR A 488 -16.66 12.43 -43.77
C TYR A 488 -15.63 11.42 -44.26
N GLU A 489 -15.67 10.17 -43.78
CA GLU A 489 -14.76 9.11 -44.17
C GLU A 489 -14.88 8.79 -45.67
N ASP A 490 -16.12 8.68 -46.19
CA ASP A 490 -16.35 8.46 -47.62
C ASP A 490 -15.93 9.67 -48.48
N LEU A 491 -16.01 10.89 -47.93
CA LEU A 491 -15.48 12.09 -48.56
C LEU A 491 -13.94 12.03 -48.65
N LEU A 492 -13.24 11.70 -47.55
CA LEU A 492 -11.78 11.52 -47.52
C LEU A 492 -11.31 10.42 -48.49
N LYS A 493 -12.00 9.27 -48.53
CA LYS A 493 -11.76 8.19 -49.49
C LYS A 493 -11.92 8.68 -50.93
N SER A 494 -12.98 9.42 -51.24
CA SER A 494 -13.23 9.94 -52.59
C SER A 494 -12.17 10.96 -53.05
N ALA A 495 -11.63 11.75 -52.12
CA ALA A 495 -10.54 12.69 -52.35
C ALA A 495 -9.14 12.03 -52.36
N GLY A 496 -9.04 10.75 -52.00
CA GLY A 496 -7.79 9.99 -51.93
C GLY A 496 -6.81 10.54 -50.90
N ILE A 497 -7.30 11.04 -49.76
CA ILE A 497 -6.49 11.62 -48.68
C ILE A 497 -6.13 10.49 -47.69
N PRO A 498 -4.85 10.31 -47.32
CA PRO A 498 -4.47 9.35 -46.28
C PRO A 498 -4.85 9.87 -44.90
N TYR A 499 -5.46 9.01 -44.08
CA TYR A 499 -5.88 9.33 -42.71
C TYR A 499 -5.55 8.20 -41.73
N GLU A 500 -5.55 8.52 -40.44
CA GLU A 500 -5.56 7.57 -39.33
C GLU A 500 -6.64 7.96 -38.33
N THR A 501 -7.21 6.99 -37.61
CA THR A 501 -8.31 7.21 -36.66
C THR A 501 -7.97 6.71 -35.27
N SER A 502 -8.30 7.52 -34.27
CA SER A 502 -8.38 7.12 -32.86
C SER A 502 -9.81 7.28 -32.34
N GLN A 503 -10.07 6.80 -31.12
CA GLN A 503 -11.41 6.91 -30.52
C GLN A 503 -11.36 7.23 -29.03
N GLU A 504 -11.95 8.35 -28.64
CA GLU A 504 -11.96 8.87 -27.27
C GLU A 504 -13.39 9.10 -26.77
N TYR A 505 -13.57 9.28 -25.46
CA TYR A 505 -14.87 9.65 -24.89
C TYR A 505 -15.01 11.18 -24.89
N SER A 506 -16.21 11.69 -25.14
CA SER A 506 -16.51 13.12 -25.11
C SER A 506 -17.94 13.33 -24.65
N ASP A 507 -18.11 14.18 -23.63
CA ASP A 507 -19.42 14.45 -23.03
C ASP A 507 -20.21 15.53 -23.78
N SER A 508 -19.56 16.23 -24.70
CA SER A 508 -20.10 17.30 -25.55
C SER A 508 -20.32 16.88 -27.01
N ILE A 509 -19.63 15.84 -27.50
CA ILE A 509 -19.70 15.37 -28.89
C ILE A 509 -20.35 13.98 -28.96
N ASP A 510 -21.47 13.83 -29.67
CA ASP A 510 -22.17 12.55 -29.78
C ASP A 510 -21.32 11.43 -30.38
N LYS A 511 -21.62 10.19 -30.00
CA LYS A 511 -20.96 8.99 -30.52
C LYS A 511 -21.00 8.94 -32.05
N GLY A 512 -19.85 8.74 -32.68
CA GLY A 512 -19.69 8.67 -34.14
C GLY A 512 -19.41 10.02 -34.81
N LYS A 513 -19.34 11.12 -34.07
CA LYS A 513 -18.87 12.42 -34.57
C LYS A 513 -17.38 12.63 -34.30
N ILE A 514 -16.74 13.50 -35.09
CA ILE A 514 -15.34 13.92 -34.91
C ILE A 514 -15.23 14.79 -33.66
N ILE A 515 -14.30 14.46 -32.75
CA ILE A 515 -13.88 15.32 -31.64
C ILE A 515 -12.90 16.37 -32.16
N SER A 516 -11.84 15.93 -32.82
CA SER A 516 -10.77 16.79 -33.35
C SER A 516 -10.11 16.15 -34.58
N ALA A 517 -9.38 16.98 -35.32
CA ALA A 517 -8.58 16.59 -36.48
C ALA A 517 -7.19 17.25 -36.39
N SER A 518 -6.13 16.55 -36.78
CA SER A 518 -4.76 17.07 -36.77
C SER A 518 -3.90 16.57 -37.94
N VAL A 519 -2.81 17.29 -38.21
CA VAL A 519 -1.72 16.87 -39.09
C VAL A 519 -0.41 17.23 -38.37
N ASP A 520 0.47 16.24 -38.16
CA ASP A 520 1.73 16.40 -37.41
C ASP A 520 1.55 17.09 -36.03
N ASN A 521 0.48 16.76 -35.30
CA ASN A 521 0.05 17.37 -34.03
C ASN A 521 -0.46 18.84 -34.09
N ALA A 522 -0.58 19.44 -35.29
CA ALA A 522 -1.24 20.75 -35.47
C ALA A 522 -2.72 20.56 -35.83
N GLU A 523 -3.62 21.37 -35.26
CA GLU A 523 -5.07 21.27 -35.51
C GLU A 523 -5.42 21.51 -37.00
N ALA A 524 -6.28 20.65 -37.55
CA ALA A 524 -6.65 20.65 -38.95
C ALA A 524 -8.08 21.18 -39.16
N PHE A 525 -8.18 22.23 -39.97
CA PHE A 525 -9.40 22.92 -40.35
C PHE A 525 -9.75 22.60 -41.79
N VAL A 526 -10.95 22.98 -42.23
CA VAL A 526 -11.32 22.98 -43.65
C VAL A 526 -10.29 23.80 -44.45
N ASN A 527 -9.80 23.26 -45.57
CA ASN A 527 -8.70 23.73 -46.40
C ASN A 527 -7.27 23.64 -45.79
N SER A 528 -7.06 23.03 -44.63
CA SER A 528 -5.70 22.66 -44.16
C SER A 528 -4.98 21.75 -45.18
N HIS A 529 -3.64 21.74 -45.18
CA HIS A 529 -2.85 21.07 -46.21
C HIS A 529 -2.12 19.81 -45.69
N VAL A 530 -2.35 18.69 -46.35
CA VAL A 530 -1.66 17.40 -46.11
C VAL A 530 -0.65 17.15 -47.24
N SER A 531 0.64 17.00 -46.94
CA SER A 531 1.70 16.84 -47.94
C SER A 531 1.70 15.46 -48.62
N LYS A 532 1.66 15.44 -49.96
CA LYS A 532 1.77 14.19 -50.74
C LYS A 532 3.18 13.59 -50.77
N ARG A 533 4.14 14.25 -50.14
CA ARG A 533 5.59 13.96 -50.25
C ARG A 533 6.19 13.37 -48.99
N ASN A 534 5.68 13.76 -47.83
CA ASN A 534 6.28 13.43 -46.54
C ASN A 534 5.64 12.21 -45.85
N GLY A 535 4.62 11.60 -46.48
CA GLY A 535 3.83 10.54 -45.85
C GLY A 535 2.85 11.05 -44.77
N GLN A 536 2.65 12.36 -44.67
CA GLN A 536 1.68 13.00 -43.77
C GLN A 536 0.28 12.40 -43.97
N LYS A 537 -0.46 12.32 -42.88
CA LYS A 537 -1.83 11.83 -42.80
C LYS A 537 -2.69 12.81 -42.03
N LEU A 538 -4.00 12.74 -42.24
CA LEU A 538 -4.98 13.41 -41.39
C LEU A 538 -5.32 12.49 -40.21
N GLU A 539 -4.91 12.85 -39.00
CA GLU A 539 -5.27 12.17 -37.76
C GLU A 539 -6.67 12.64 -37.34
N ILE A 540 -7.59 11.71 -37.03
CA ILE A 540 -8.97 12.01 -36.64
C ILE A 540 -9.32 11.30 -35.35
N VAL A 541 -9.75 12.07 -34.34
CA VAL A 541 -10.26 11.53 -33.07
C VAL A 541 -11.78 11.44 -33.16
N ILE A 542 -12.34 10.24 -33.03
CA ILE A 542 -13.80 10.00 -33.13
C ILE A 542 -14.40 9.80 -31.74
N SER A 543 -15.55 10.41 -31.46
CA SER A 543 -16.25 10.26 -30.19
C SER A 543 -16.88 8.87 -30.04
N LYS A 544 -16.65 8.26 -28.88
CA LYS A 544 -17.40 7.11 -28.33
C LYS A 544 -18.72 7.52 -27.68
N GLY A 545 -18.98 8.83 -27.55
CA GLY A 545 -20.03 9.42 -26.72
C GLY A 545 -19.54 9.75 -25.31
N PRO A 546 -20.43 10.19 -24.40
CA PRO A 546 -20.10 10.44 -23.01
C PRO A 546 -19.63 9.16 -22.32
N ARG A 547 -18.75 9.30 -21.32
CA ARG A 547 -18.31 8.13 -20.54
C ARG A 547 -19.44 7.68 -19.60
N MET A 548 -20.06 6.56 -19.94
CA MET A 548 -21.04 5.89 -19.08
C MET A 548 -20.33 5.05 -18.01
N ILE A 549 -20.82 5.12 -16.77
CA ILE A 549 -20.30 4.42 -15.58
C ILE A 549 -21.50 3.85 -14.79
N THR A 550 -21.30 2.70 -14.17
CA THR A 550 -22.29 1.98 -13.36
C THR A 550 -21.94 2.11 -11.88
N ILE A 551 -22.93 2.41 -11.03
CA ILE A 551 -22.77 2.33 -9.57
C ILE A 551 -22.61 0.85 -9.19
N PRO A 552 -21.57 0.45 -8.42
CA PRO A 552 -21.39 -0.96 -8.03
C PRO A 552 -22.60 -1.52 -7.27
N ASP A 553 -23.06 -2.73 -7.64
CA ASP A 553 -24.25 -3.35 -7.03
C ASP A 553 -24.06 -3.64 -5.52
N ASP A 554 -22.82 -3.93 -5.11
CA ASP A 554 -22.40 -4.31 -3.76
C ASP A 554 -22.02 -3.12 -2.86
N ILE A 555 -22.24 -1.88 -3.30
CA ILE A 555 -21.89 -0.66 -2.55
C ILE A 555 -22.73 -0.47 -1.26
N MET A 556 -23.87 -1.15 -1.15
CA MET A 556 -24.71 -1.18 0.07
C MET A 556 -24.30 -2.29 1.06
N ASP A 557 -23.38 -3.19 0.69
CA ASP A 557 -22.93 -4.29 1.54
C ASP A 557 -21.62 -3.90 2.28
N PRO A 558 -21.65 -3.63 3.60
CA PRO A 558 -20.47 -3.23 4.36
C PRO A 558 -19.37 -4.30 4.44
N SER A 559 -19.66 -5.55 4.05
CA SER A 559 -18.67 -6.63 4.00
C SER A 559 -17.91 -6.69 2.67
N SER A 560 -18.44 -6.08 1.61
CA SER A 560 -17.91 -6.14 0.25
C SER A 560 -16.61 -5.33 0.07
N SER A 561 -16.06 -5.30 -1.15
CA SER A 561 -14.95 -4.40 -1.49
C SER A 561 -15.41 -2.95 -1.65
N HIS A 562 -16.63 -2.71 -2.11
CA HIS A 562 -17.12 -1.37 -2.43
C HIS A 562 -17.89 -0.70 -1.28
N GLY A 563 -18.58 -1.46 -0.43
CA GLY A 563 -19.36 -0.92 0.69
C GLY A 563 -18.55 -0.57 1.95
N LYS A 564 -17.25 -0.95 2.00
CA LYS A 564 -16.31 -0.56 3.07
C LYS A 564 -15.86 0.90 2.98
N ASP A 565 -15.69 1.40 1.76
CA ASP A 565 -15.51 2.82 1.47
C ASP A 565 -16.32 3.16 0.21
N PRO A 566 -17.62 3.45 0.37
CA PRO A 566 -18.52 3.77 -0.73
C PRO A 566 -18.07 4.97 -1.56
N ILE A 567 -17.41 5.95 -0.93
CA ILE A 567 -16.97 7.18 -1.60
C ILE A 567 -15.74 6.89 -2.47
N ALA A 568 -14.73 6.19 -1.94
CA ALA A 568 -13.59 5.75 -2.74
C ALA A 568 -14.00 4.74 -3.83
N ALA A 569 -15.03 3.90 -3.60
CA ALA A 569 -15.58 3.01 -4.62
C ALA A 569 -16.20 3.78 -5.80
N LEU A 570 -17.00 4.81 -5.54
CA LEU A 570 -17.57 5.69 -6.59
C LEU A 570 -16.47 6.46 -7.34
N GLN A 571 -15.48 7.00 -6.62
CA GLN A 571 -14.33 7.68 -7.24
C GLN A 571 -13.52 6.70 -8.13
N SER A 572 -13.34 5.45 -7.69
CA SER A 572 -12.60 4.41 -8.41
C SER A 572 -13.36 3.89 -9.65
N ALA A 573 -14.68 3.78 -9.58
CA ALA A 573 -15.53 3.53 -10.75
C ALA A 573 -15.39 4.68 -11.79
N GLY A 574 -15.19 5.90 -11.30
CA GLY A 574 -14.84 7.09 -12.07
C GLY A 574 -15.89 8.21 -12.03
N PHE A 575 -16.79 8.22 -11.05
CA PHE A 575 -17.74 9.31 -10.85
C PHE A 575 -17.00 10.58 -10.40
N SER A 576 -17.28 11.69 -11.09
CA SER A 576 -16.64 13.00 -10.85
C SER A 576 -17.46 13.94 -9.97
N ASN A 577 -18.74 13.62 -9.75
CA ASN A 577 -19.74 14.48 -9.11
C ASN A 577 -20.48 13.70 -8.00
N ILE A 578 -19.77 13.44 -6.91
CA ILE A 578 -20.29 12.74 -5.74
C ILE A 578 -20.65 13.78 -4.67
N VAL A 579 -21.89 13.75 -4.20
CA VAL A 579 -22.41 14.65 -3.16
C VAL A 579 -22.61 13.86 -1.87
N HIS A 580 -21.83 14.22 -0.86
CA HIS A 580 -21.94 13.70 0.50
C HIS A 580 -22.10 14.90 1.46
N ASP A 581 -22.99 14.76 2.44
CA ASP A 581 -23.24 15.77 3.47
C ASP A 581 -23.08 15.12 4.85
N GLU A 582 -21.92 15.35 5.46
CA GLU A 582 -21.57 14.88 6.81
C GLU A 582 -22.62 15.28 7.87
N SER A 583 -23.41 16.33 7.65
CA SER A 583 -24.48 16.74 8.56
C SER A 583 -25.76 15.91 8.42
N GLY A 584 -25.99 15.31 7.24
CA GLY A 584 -27.10 14.40 6.94
C GLY A 584 -26.88 12.95 7.36
N ASP A 585 -25.64 12.52 7.57
CA ASP A 585 -25.29 11.16 8.00
C ASP A 585 -25.91 10.78 9.37
N GLN A 586 -26.35 9.53 9.52
CA GLN A 586 -27.22 9.09 10.63
C GLN A 586 -26.59 7.94 11.43
N TYR A 587 -26.98 7.80 12.71
CA TYR A 587 -26.55 6.67 13.53
C TYR A 587 -27.37 5.41 13.25
N SER A 588 -26.71 4.26 13.15
CA SER A 588 -27.33 2.95 12.91
C SER A 588 -26.68 1.87 13.80
N MET A 589 -27.46 0.91 14.29
CA MET A 589 -26.88 -0.24 15.01
C MET A 589 -26.45 -1.35 14.05
N ASP A 590 -27.14 -1.46 12.92
CA ASP A 590 -27.03 -2.57 11.97
C ASP A 590 -26.03 -2.29 10.84
N VAL A 591 -25.70 -1.02 10.59
CA VAL A 591 -24.78 -0.57 9.53
C VAL A 591 -23.51 0.04 10.16
N PRO A 592 -22.31 -0.53 9.91
CA PRO A 592 -21.05 -0.03 10.45
C PRO A 592 -20.75 1.44 10.12
N GLU A 593 -19.90 2.07 10.94
CA GLU A 593 -19.42 3.43 10.74
C GLU A 593 -18.67 3.56 9.39
N GLY A 594 -18.99 4.58 8.60
CA GLY A 594 -18.42 4.83 7.26
C GLY A 594 -19.08 4.05 6.11
N ALA A 595 -19.87 3.00 6.38
CA ALA A 595 -20.62 2.29 5.36
C ALA A 595 -21.86 3.07 4.90
N ALA A 596 -22.33 2.79 3.68
CA ALA A 596 -23.47 3.51 3.10
C ALA A 596 -24.79 3.11 3.76
N LEU A 597 -25.59 4.12 4.15
CA LEU A 597 -26.95 3.95 4.65
C LEU A 597 -27.99 4.14 3.52
N SER A 598 -27.70 5.01 2.56
CA SER A 598 -28.48 5.19 1.33
C SER A 598 -27.65 5.86 0.24
N ILE A 599 -27.89 5.49 -1.02
CA ILE A 599 -27.36 6.13 -2.22
C ILE A 599 -28.51 6.54 -3.14
N SER A 600 -28.31 7.56 -3.97
CA SER A 600 -29.23 7.93 -5.05
C SER A 600 -28.45 8.49 -6.25
N PRO A 601 -28.65 7.99 -7.49
CA PRO A 601 -29.53 6.88 -7.86
C PRO A 601 -29.12 5.50 -7.30
N ASP A 602 -29.99 4.50 -7.47
CA ASP A 602 -29.83 3.15 -6.91
C ASP A 602 -28.57 2.41 -7.43
N PRO A 603 -28.02 1.43 -6.66
CA PRO A 603 -26.97 0.53 -7.13
C PRO A 603 -27.31 -0.15 -8.46
N GLY A 604 -26.29 -0.42 -9.28
CA GLY A 604 -26.47 -0.96 -10.64
C GLY A 604 -26.94 0.07 -11.68
N THR A 605 -27.34 1.28 -11.27
CA THR A 605 -27.73 2.33 -12.22
C THR A 605 -26.52 2.75 -13.07
N THR A 606 -26.69 2.72 -14.39
CA THR A 606 -25.68 3.18 -15.35
C THR A 606 -26.04 4.56 -15.87
N MET A 607 -25.14 5.53 -15.67
CA MET A 607 -25.32 6.95 -15.99
C MET A 607 -24.02 7.56 -16.52
N LYS A 608 -23.98 8.86 -16.82
CA LYS A 608 -22.74 9.54 -17.20
C LYS A 608 -21.82 9.73 -15.98
N HIS A 609 -20.51 9.84 -16.20
CA HIS A 609 -19.52 10.10 -15.14
C HIS A 609 -19.63 11.48 -14.46
N ASP A 610 -20.30 12.45 -15.09
CA ASP A 610 -20.59 13.79 -14.57
C ASP A 610 -21.95 13.89 -13.85
N ALA A 611 -22.75 12.83 -13.86
CA ALA A 611 -24.05 12.78 -13.18
C ALA A 611 -23.87 12.80 -11.66
N THR A 612 -24.72 13.56 -10.97
CA THR A 612 -24.70 13.68 -9.50
C THR A 612 -25.10 12.36 -8.85
N VAL A 613 -24.23 11.82 -8.01
CA VAL A 613 -24.54 10.69 -7.11
C VAL A 613 -24.54 11.20 -5.68
N THR A 614 -25.68 11.18 -5.02
CA THR A 614 -25.83 11.59 -3.61
C THR A 614 -25.71 10.38 -2.70
N ILE A 615 -24.96 10.49 -1.61
CA ILE A 615 -24.77 9.41 -0.63
C ILE A 615 -24.93 9.90 0.81
N THR A 616 -25.44 9.02 1.67
CA THR A 616 -25.54 9.20 3.12
C THR A 616 -24.89 7.99 3.79
N LEU A 617 -23.96 8.24 4.71
CA LEU A 617 -23.22 7.23 5.44
C LEU A 617 -23.81 6.99 6.84
N SER A 618 -23.47 5.85 7.41
CA SER A 618 -23.71 5.54 8.81
C SER A 618 -22.60 6.12 9.69
N LYS A 619 -22.99 6.77 10.79
CA LYS A 619 -22.11 7.17 11.91
C LYS A 619 -21.92 6.05 12.94
N GLY A 620 -22.25 4.81 12.55
CA GLY A 620 -22.26 3.66 13.45
C GLY A 620 -23.26 3.80 14.60
N PRO A 621 -23.15 2.95 15.65
CA PRO A 621 -24.09 2.98 16.76
C PRO A 621 -23.86 4.21 17.63
N MET A 622 -24.94 4.92 17.96
CA MET A 622 -24.88 6.23 18.63
C MET A 622 -24.13 6.15 19.97
N PRO A 623 -23.21 7.09 20.27
CA PRO A 623 -22.56 7.15 21.56
C PRO A 623 -23.55 7.58 22.65
N VAL A 624 -23.56 6.84 23.76
CA VAL A 624 -24.35 7.09 24.97
C VAL A 624 -23.43 7.12 26.20
N SER A 625 -23.89 7.71 27.31
CA SER A 625 -23.15 7.70 28.58
C SER A 625 -23.77 6.69 29.54
N MET A 626 -22.93 5.87 30.18
CA MET A 626 -23.33 4.85 31.16
C MET A 626 -24.13 5.52 32.30
N PRO A 627 -25.42 5.19 32.48
CA PRO A 627 -26.24 5.81 33.51
C PRO A 627 -25.80 5.35 34.90
N ASP A 628 -25.97 6.22 35.90
CA ASP A 628 -25.77 5.81 37.29
C ASP A 628 -26.95 4.92 37.74
N VAL A 629 -26.67 3.62 37.92
CA VAL A 629 -27.66 2.60 38.28
C VAL A 629 -27.31 1.82 39.55
N VAL A 630 -26.13 2.06 40.14
CA VAL A 630 -25.72 1.37 41.38
C VAL A 630 -26.60 1.85 42.54
N GLY A 631 -27.12 0.92 43.34
CA GLY A 631 -28.08 1.24 44.40
C GLY A 631 -29.51 1.56 43.94
N LYS A 632 -29.82 1.56 42.64
CA LYS A 632 -31.20 1.63 42.11
C LYS A 632 -31.84 0.24 42.01
N THR A 633 -33.14 0.18 41.75
CA THR A 633 -33.82 -1.11 41.52
C THR A 633 -33.47 -1.69 40.14
N LYS A 634 -33.65 -3.01 40.00
CA LYS A 634 -33.58 -3.74 38.73
C LYS A 634 -34.49 -3.12 37.66
N ASP A 635 -35.65 -2.60 38.04
CA ASP A 635 -36.63 -2.02 37.13
C ASP A 635 -36.19 -0.62 36.65
N ASP A 636 -35.70 0.24 37.55
CA ASP A 636 -35.12 1.55 37.20
C ASP A 636 -33.92 1.40 36.25
N MET A 637 -33.06 0.42 36.52
CA MET A 637 -31.89 0.09 35.72
C MET A 637 -32.31 -0.40 34.33
N THR A 638 -33.28 -1.31 34.26
CA THR A 638 -33.81 -1.85 32.99
C THR A 638 -34.45 -0.74 32.14
N ALA A 639 -35.21 0.17 32.75
CA ALA A 639 -35.78 1.33 32.06
C ALA A 639 -34.68 2.28 31.52
N SER A 640 -33.67 2.59 32.34
CA SER A 640 -32.54 3.44 31.96
C SER A 640 -31.72 2.84 30.80
N PHE A 641 -31.55 1.51 30.79
CA PHE A 641 -30.84 0.80 29.72
C PHE A 641 -31.67 0.72 28.44
N ALA A 642 -32.98 0.51 28.53
CA ALA A 642 -33.88 0.45 27.38
C ALA A 642 -33.96 1.79 26.63
N GLU A 643 -33.96 2.93 27.35
CA GLU A 643 -33.90 4.27 26.75
C GLU A 643 -32.59 4.49 25.97
N LEU A 644 -31.47 3.96 26.48
CA LEU A 644 -30.13 4.09 25.89
C LEU A 644 -29.75 2.94 24.94
N LYS A 645 -30.65 1.99 24.67
CA LYS A 645 -30.42 0.75 23.89
C LYS A 645 -29.19 -0.05 24.37
N LEU A 646 -28.98 -0.13 25.68
CA LEU A 646 -27.93 -0.93 26.31
C LEU A 646 -28.44 -2.33 26.71
N THR A 647 -27.59 -3.34 26.62
CA THR A 647 -27.90 -4.72 27.00
C THR A 647 -27.43 -5.01 28.42
N ALA A 648 -28.28 -5.61 29.26
CA ALA A 648 -27.95 -5.93 30.66
C ALA A 648 -27.71 -7.44 30.86
N ASN A 649 -26.47 -7.83 31.14
CA ASN A 649 -26.12 -9.18 31.57
C ASN A 649 -26.34 -9.29 33.09
N ILE A 650 -27.54 -9.69 33.51
CA ILE A 650 -27.91 -9.70 34.93
C ILE A 650 -27.46 -10.99 35.61
N THR A 651 -26.59 -10.86 36.60
CA THR A 651 -26.24 -11.90 37.58
C THR A 651 -26.82 -11.54 38.94
N GLU A 652 -27.03 -12.53 39.82
CA GLU A 652 -27.69 -12.31 41.11
C GLU A 652 -26.93 -12.94 42.28
N GLN A 653 -26.56 -12.12 43.27
CA GLN A 653 -25.72 -12.48 44.41
C GLN A 653 -26.42 -12.14 45.75
N TYR A 654 -26.17 -12.89 46.82
CA TYR A 654 -26.62 -12.53 48.17
C TYR A 654 -25.73 -11.41 48.75
N ASP A 655 -26.36 -10.40 49.36
CA ASP A 655 -25.68 -9.32 50.07
C ASP A 655 -26.48 -8.97 51.34
N ASP A 656 -25.80 -8.92 52.49
CA ASP A 656 -26.44 -8.76 53.79
C ASP A 656 -26.90 -7.32 54.10
N LYS A 657 -26.56 -6.35 53.24
CA LYS A 657 -26.80 -4.90 53.43
C LYS A 657 -27.67 -4.30 52.34
N ILE A 658 -27.59 -4.81 51.12
CA ILE A 658 -28.29 -4.30 49.94
C ILE A 658 -29.59 -5.09 49.75
N ALA A 659 -30.72 -4.38 49.67
CA ALA A 659 -32.06 -4.98 49.56
C ALA A 659 -32.22 -5.84 48.30
N ALA A 660 -33.06 -6.87 48.38
CA ALA A 660 -33.35 -7.75 47.24
C ALA A 660 -33.95 -6.96 46.07
N GLY A 661 -33.42 -7.16 44.86
CA GLY A 661 -33.81 -6.42 43.65
C GLY A 661 -33.04 -5.11 43.41
N THR A 662 -32.12 -4.72 44.29
CA THR A 662 -31.24 -3.55 44.12
C THR A 662 -29.91 -3.92 43.45
N VAL A 663 -29.39 -3.07 42.56
CA VAL A 663 -28.08 -3.25 41.91
C VAL A 663 -26.93 -3.06 42.91
N ILE A 664 -26.09 -4.08 43.04
CA ILE A 664 -24.87 -4.08 43.87
C ILE A 664 -23.72 -3.40 43.11
N SER A 665 -23.48 -3.79 41.86
CA SER A 665 -22.35 -3.33 41.06
C SER A 665 -22.59 -3.53 39.56
N THR A 666 -21.81 -2.80 38.75
CA THR A 666 -21.75 -2.91 37.29
C THR A 666 -20.30 -3.07 36.84
N SER A 667 -20.06 -3.76 35.72
CA SER A 667 -18.70 -3.88 35.15
C SER A 667 -18.18 -2.53 34.60
N VAL A 668 -19.07 -1.67 34.13
CA VAL A 668 -18.78 -0.31 33.64
C VAL A 668 -19.16 0.74 34.69
N LYS A 669 -18.35 1.80 34.85
CA LYS A 669 -18.60 2.91 35.80
C LYS A 669 -19.60 3.94 35.23
N PRO A 670 -20.45 4.58 36.05
CA PRO A 670 -21.28 5.70 35.62
C PRO A 670 -20.46 6.80 34.93
N GLY A 671 -21.03 7.41 33.89
CA GLY A 671 -20.39 8.45 33.07
C GLY A 671 -19.42 7.93 32.00
N THR A 672 -19.02 6.65 32.02
CA THR A 672 -18.21 6.05 30.94
C THR A 672 -18.97 6.12 29.61
N GLN A 673 -18.27 6.39 28.52
CA GLN A 673 -18.88 6.45 27.20
C GLN A 673 -19.01 5.04 26.60
N LEU A 674 -20.21 4.71 26.14
CA LEU A 674 -20.62 3.46 25.52
C LEU A 674 -21.27 3.74 24.15
N LYS A 675 -21.61 2.71 23.40
CA LYS A 675 -22.38 2.77 22.14
C LYS A 675 -23.71 2.03 22.28
N TRP A 676 -24.70 2.38 21.45
CA TRP A 676 -25.92 1.59 21.30
C TRP A 676 -25.60 0.11 20.99
N GLY A 677 -26.25 -0.80 21.72
CA GLY A 677 -26.02 -2.25 21.62
C GLY A 677 -25.03 -2.82 22.65
N ASP A 678 -24.18 -1.98 23.27
CA ASP A 678 -23.17 -2.45 24.24
C ASP A 678 -23.78 -3.24 25.40
N SER A 679 -23.09 -4.30 25.80
CA SER A 679 -23.49 -5.15 26.93
C SER A 679 -22.73 -4.78 28.20
N VAL A 680 -23.46 -4.59 29.30
CA VAL A 680 -22.90 -4.31 30.63
C VAL A 680 -23.34 -5.40 31.60
N ASP A 681 -22.39 -5.93 32.37
CA ASP A 681 -22.66 -6.93 33.40
C ASP A 681 -23.09 -6.24 34.69
N VAL A 682 -24.20 -6.71 35.24
CA VAL A 682 -24.88 -6.10 36.39
C VAL A 682 -25.09 -7.18 37.46
N VAL A 683 -24.61 -6.92 38.67
CA VAL A 683 -24.86 -7.78 39.83
C VAL A 683 -26.03 -7.21 40.63
N VAL A 684 -27.11 -7.98 40.78
CA VAL A 684 -28.30 -7.60 41.55
C VAL A 684 -28.36 -8.40 42.85
N SER A 685 -28.77 -7.74 43.94
CA SER A 685 -28.89 -8.38 45.24
C SER A 685 -30.11 -9.31 45.32
N LYS A 686 -29.91 -10.50 45.90
CA LYS A 686 -30.96 -11.41 46.39
C LYS A 686 -31.41 -11.08 47.82
N GLY A 687 -30.82 -10.05 48.43
CA GLY A 687 -30.92 -9.77 49.87
C GLY A 687 -29.98 -10.66 50.70
N PRO A 688 -30.11 -10.61 52.05
CA PRO A 688 -29.31 -11.42 52.96
C PRO A 688 -29.59 -12.92 52.76
N GLU A 689 -28.55 -13.74 52.83
CA GLU A 689 -28.70 -15.19 52.73
C GLU A 689 -29.42 -15.71 53.97
N THR A 690 -30.53 -16.43 53.78
CA THR A 690 -31.41 -16.91 54.87
C THR A 690 -31.68 -18.40 54.75
N THR A 691 -31.80 -19.07 55.89
CA THR A 691 -32.16 -20.49 55.94
C THR A 691 -33.12 -20.77 57.11
N VAL A 692 -33.86 -21.87 57.02
CA VAL A 692 -34.80 -22.29 58.07
C VAL A 692 -34.03 -23.08 59.13
N LEU A 693 -34.04 -22.59 60.37
CA LEU A 693 -33.27 -23.19 61.46
C LEU A 693 -33.81 -24.59 61.81
N PRO A 694 -33.01 -25.67 61.72
CA PRO A 694 -33.48 -27.01 62.05
C PRO A 694 -33.80 -27.16 63.54
N ASN A 695 -34.65 -28.15 63.85
CA ASN A 695 -34.84 -28.57 65.24
C ASN A 695 -33.69 -29.47 65.69
N VAL A 696 -32.92 -28.99 66.68
CA VAL A 696 -31.83 -29.74 67.33
C VAL A 696 -32.12 -30.01 68.81
N VAL A 697 -33.31 -29.65 69.31
CA VAL A 697 -33.74 -29.98 70.67
C VAL A 697 -33.88 -31.50 70.83
N GLY A 698 -33.23 -32.05 71.85
CA GLY A 698 -33.14 -33.50 72.09
C GLY A 698 -31.95 -34.20 71.41
N MET A 699 -31.08 -33.49 70.69
CA MET A 699 -29.78 -33.99 70.25
C MET A 699 -28.70 -33.73 71.29
N THR A 700 -27.56 -34.44 71.20
CA THR A 700 -26.37 -34.06 71.98
C THR A 700 -25.81 -32.72 71.49
N TYR A 701 -25.11 -31.98 72.37
CA TYR A 701 -24.49 -30.71 71.98
C TYR A 701 -23.57 -30.83 70.76
N ASP A 702 -22.75 -31.89 70.69
CA ASP A 702 -21.76 -32.06 69.62
C ASP A 702 -22.38 -32.39 68.25
N GLU A 703 -23.54 -33.06 68.24
CA GLU A 703 -24.30 -33.33 67.01
C GLU A 703 -25.05 -32.07 66.54
N ALA A 704 -25.74 -31.40 67.48
CA ALA A 704 -26.42 -30.14 67.23
C ALA A 704 -25.47 -29.05 66.73
N ALA A 705 -24.28 -28.95 67.33
CA ALA A 705 -23.24 -28.02 66.91
C ALA A 705 -22.79 -28.31 65.47
N LYS A 706 -22.36 -29.54 65.17
CA LYS A 706 -21.93 -29.94 63.81
C LYS A 706 -23.03 -29.72 62.76
N GLN A 707 -24.30 -29.94 63.09
CA GLN A 707 -25.40 -29.74 62.16
C GLN A 707 -25.62 -28.25 61.84
N LEU A 708 -25.50 -27.36 62.84
CA LEU A 708 -25.67 -25.91 62.66
C LEU A 708 -24.41 -25.25 62.06
N GLU A 709 -23.22 -25.67 62.44
CA GLU A 709 -21.94 -25.23 61.88
C GLU A 709 -21.81 -25.64 60.40
N LYS A 710 -22.29 -26.85 60.03
CA LYS A 710 -22.40 -27.26 58.61
C LYS A 710 -23.35 -26.39 57.80
N LEU A 711 -24.34 -25.76 58.44
CA LEU A 711 -25.21 -24.77 57.82
C LEU A 711 -24.61 -23.35 57.83
N GLY A 712 -23.40 -23.15 58.35
CA GLY A 712 -22.69 -21.87 58.36
C GLY A 712 -22.93 -21.00 59.60
N PHE A 713 -23.65 -21.48 60.62
CA PHE A 713 -23.88 -20.75 61.85
C PHE A 713 -22.71 -20.88 62.85
N THR A 714 -22.57 -19.90 63.76
CA THR A 714 -21.71 -20.06 64.96
C THR A 714 -22.54 -20.56 66.13
N VAL A 715 -22.07 -21.55 66.87
CA VAL A 715 -22.82 -22.18 67.96
C VAL A 715 -22.24 -21.81 69.32
N LYS A 716 -23.11 -21.38 70.24
CA LYS A 716 -22.73 -20.99 71.62
C LYS A 716 -23.40 -21.89 72.64
N LYS A 717 -22.60 -22.65 73.39
CA LYS A 717 -23.06 -23.44 74.55
C LYS A 717 -23.46 -22.53 75.72
N SER A 718 -24.56 -22.88 76.39
CA SER A 718 -25.02 -22.29 77.65
C SER A 718 -25.42 -23.40 78.61
N ALA A 719 -24.91 -23.37 79.85
CA ALA A 719 -25.10 -24.43 80.85
C ALA A 719 -25.43 -23.82 82.24
N PRO A 720 -26.57 -23.11 82.40
CA PRO A 720 -26.85 -22.29 83.58
C PRO A 720 -27.19 -23.08 84.85
N LEU A 721 -27.39 -24.40 84.75
CA LEU A 721 -27.75 -25.30 85.86
C LEU A 721 -26.75 -26.47 86.02
N GLY A 722 -25.67 -26.47 85.24
CA GLY A 722 -24.84 -27.65 84.99
C GLY A 722 -25.01 -28.17 83.56
N ASP A 723 -24.31 -29.26 83.27
CA ASP A 723 -24.34 -29.99 81.99
C ASP A 723 -24.34 -31.50 82.33
N LEU A 724 -25.46 -31.98 82.86
CA LEU A 724 -25.62 -33.33 83.42
C LEU A 724 -26.06 -34.33 82.34
N THR A 725 -26.89 -33.90 81.38
CA THR A 725 -27.43 -34.75 80.31
C THR A 725 -26.70 -34.62 78.99
N HIS A 726 -25.94 -33.54 78.77
CA HIS A 726 -25.25 -33.22 77.50
C HIS A 726 -26.20 -33.00 76.30
N GLU A 727 -27.51 -32.97 76.53
CA GLU A 727 -28.56 -32.77 75.54
C GLU A 727 -28.98 -31.30 75.42
N VAL A 728 -29.30 -30.87 74.20
CA VAL A 728 -29.88 -29.55 73.93
C VAL A 728 -31.34 -29.54 74.37
N ARG A 729 -31.69 -28.72 75.38
CA ARG A 729 -33.07 -28.57 75.86
C ARG A 729 -33.74 -27.28 75.40
N ILE A 730 -32.97 -26.25 75.01
CA ILE A 730 -33.48 -25.02 74.39
C ILE A 730 -32.51 -24.58 73.29
N GLN A 731 -33.02 -24.24 72.11
CA GLN A 731 -32.30 -23.48 71.08
C GLN A 731 -32.87 -22.07 70.96
N SER A 732 -32.01 -21.09 70.64
CA SER A 732 -32.40 -19.70 70.35
C SER A 732 -31.55 -19.17 69.19
N PRO A 733 -32.13 -18.72 68.05
CA PRO A 733 -33.56 -18.66 67.71
C PRO A 733 -34.27 -20.03 67.66
N LYS A 734 -35.59 -20.04 67.43
CA LYS A 734 -36.43 -21.25 67.51
C LYS A 734 -36.29 -22.14 66.28
N ALA A 735 -36.58 -23.43 66.45
CA ALA A 735 -36.71 -24.36 65.34
C ALA A 735 -37.84 -23.92 64.39
N GLY A 736 -37.60 -23.99 63.07
CA GLY A 736 -38.52 -23.55 62.03
C GLY A 736 -38.53 -22.03 61.79
N GLU A 737 -37.73 -21.25 62.51
CA GLU A 737 -37.58 -19.81 62.30
C GLU A 737 -36.62 -19.55 61.11
N THR A 738 -36.95 -18.59 60.24
CA THR A 738 -36.08 -18.18 59.12
C THR A 738 -35.04 -17.20 59.64
N VAL A 739 -33.77 -17.60 59.64
CA VAL A 739 -32.65 -16.84 60.22
C VAL A 739 -31.67 -16.44 59.12
N ARG A 740 -31.15 -15.20 59.17
CA ARG A 740 -30.03 -14.78 58.32
C ARG A 740 -28.78 -15.58 58.69
N LEU A 741 -28.04 -16.06 57.71
CA LEU A 741 -26.78 -16.79 57.93
C LEU A 741 -25.69 -15.89 58.52
N ARG A 742 -25.75 -14.59 58.24
CA ARG A 742 -24.85 -13.55 58.76
C ARG A 742 -25.60 -12.40 59.42
N ASP A 743 -24.90 -11.69 60.30
CA ASP A 743 -25.31 -10.40 60.83
C ASP A 743 -24.99 -9.25 59.85
N GLU A 744 -25.42 -8.03 60.17
CA GLU A 744 -25.23 -6.83 59.31
C GLU A 744 -23.75 -6.40 59.21
N ASN A 745 -22.86 -7.04 59.99
CA ASN A 745 -21.41 -6.90 59.94
C ASN A 745 -20.73 -8.04 59.14
N GLY A 746 -21.50 -8.96 58.54
CA GLY A 746 -21.02 -10.11 57.77
C GLY A 746 -20.53 -11.29 58.62
N LYS A 747 -20.70 -11.25 59.95
CA LYS A 747 -20.30 -12.33 60.87
C LYS A 747 -21.36 -13.44 60.88
N PRO A 748 -21.00 -14.73 60.99
CA PRO A 748 -21.98 -15.80 61.13
C PRO A 748 -22.94 -15.57 62.30
N THR A 749 -24.23 -15.80 62.09
CA THR A 749 -25.24 -15.63 63.14
C THR A 749 -25.01 -16.65 64.26
N VAL A 750 -25.11 -16.17 65.51
CA VAL A 750 -24.81 -16.98 66.71
C VAL A 750 -26.08 -17.64 67.23
N ILE A 751 -26.17 -18.97 67.10
CA ILE A 751 -27.24 -19.79 67.68
C ILE A 751 -26.82 -20.21 69.09
N THR A 752 -27.64 -19.89 70.10
CA THR A 752 -27.36 -20.30 71.48
C THR A 752 -28.10 -21.61 71.80
N LEU A 753 -27.36 -22.62 72.24
CA LEU A 753 -27.88 -23.91 72.67
C LEU A 753 -27.72 -24.03 74.20
N THR A 754 -28.85 -24.16 74.89
CA THR A 754 -28.88 -24.41 76.34
C THR A 754 -28.94 -25.90 76.60
N VAL A 755 -27.90 -26.41 77.28
CA VAL A 755 -27.81 -27.77 77.82
C VAL A 755 -28.11 -27.77 79.32
N VAL A 756 -28.41 -28.94 79.89
CA VAL A 756 -28.79 -29.14 81.30
C VAL A 756 -28.25 -30.46 81.82
#